data_AF-A0A561TQ80-F1
#
_entry.id   AF-A0A561TQ80-F1
#
_cell.length_a   1.000
_cell.length_b   1.000
_cell.length_c   1.000
_cell.angle_alpha   90.00
_cell.angle_beta   90.00
_cell.angle_gamma   90.00
#
_symmetry.space_group_name_H-M   'P 1'
#
loop_
_entity.id
_entity.type
_entity.pdbx_description
1 polymer ?
#
loop_
_entity_poly.entity_id
_entity_poly.type
_entity_poly.pdbx_seq_one_letter_code
_entity_poly.pdbx_strand_id
1 'polypeptide(L)'
;MPSATGLTDLREQWIQKICAGIATSVGRHHPLLDPARIVGNPSDLDLLRALLILRIAVLDARGRSTAHITGLLAKHPVFADPKPDADQLTSLVEHVRRHVERDGLVGSVLLFGLGLRAADPESTYALLLDHWSRRSSRAATAAQVARELARHWGVEARTGEALVPLSVISLDAYSDTIWSRLEAERDAHVRHAASVALIRKGNDAHRLWLAQFPADEARHLWKLGADVAYCTAAKEHLREVSRQLRTNHALRPVIARALKLVNEQLEMLGEAIGCLSDTERDMLRARTHQERFQDACIQTFLNQSLDFRQSSPRSSFVPDAEAVHGTFGPLPWWNVIVRTAAEAEAALAAFTEGVLPLGFERDPEHRNRLLLICRKPRTESPGMQAHFVFDLDNPGHACELLLIAKRAGVPIDLYGQAHNEYDEIESTHLGTVYAHIGPELASLITEAATNALARSLPDFRNRDYDEHEGIEPLEEALRCLSRAEVEHFSSGRRIAVSSHHNLEGGIEVLSSDPPVTLSGFSRGTKRHQKTSSPRKTDIGTPLPPPRTTGFVYVQRNPAFPDMLKIGYTDLLAEDRAKNLSGTSVPFPFDVLFRAHTSRPKDVEQAVHRLLTAQRVNASKEFFRVSLDTAIEAIRRCQREVTGINSWEPIPALHRLPANDRVVLPLRAGQLFVLTAYPHLLSSSAEVLDIWMAHADGDLLEIHSTHDPGHVAGISDNDPGAYEDPVPFLDRDGTVRNGMLHGRERLVAGDRLIWFSDEEGPTDARGVVFEANASCQVTYRTSAPQRGPLGIPLLLNNPDRDLPDAMGALVKDVLALRPPRTWAPRNPQEEDGWAVAATDPQPPEHWLPQLERRRKDVRRDRP
;
A
#
# COMPACT_ATOMS: atom_id res chain seq x y z
N MET A 1 -15.20 44.22 14.16
CA MET A 1 -14.12 43.22 14.23
C MET A 1 -14.58 42.09 15.14
N PRO A 2 -15.16 40.99 14.63
CA PRO A 2 -15.38 39.82 15.47
C PRO A 2 -14.00 39.24 15.80
N SER A 3 -13.78 38.87 17.07
CA SER A 3 -12.50 38.31 17.56
C SER A 3 -12.05 37.16 16.68
N ALA A 4 -10.81 37.20 16.17
CA ALA A 4 -10.23 36.11 15.40
C ALA A 4 -10.21 34.84 16.27
N THR A 5 -11.14 33.94 16.02
CA THR A 5 -11.28 32.66 16.74
C THR A 5 -10.03 31.81 16.45
N GLY A 6 -9.36 31.31 17.49
CA GLY A 6 -8.15 30.51 17.36
C GLY A 6 -8.41 29.16 16.67
N LEU A 7 -7.36 28.49 16.16
CA LEU A 7 -7.51 27.17 15.56
C LEU A 7 -7.98 26.13 16.58
N THR A 8 -7.56 26.25 17.85
CA THR A 8 -8.04 25.38 18.93
C THR A 8 -9.54 25.54 19.15
N ASP A 9 -10.05 26.78 19.14
CA ASP A 9 -11.48 27.05 19.33
C ASP A 9 -12.32 26.49 18.17
N LEU A 10 -11.82 26.60 16.93
CA LEU A 10 -12.48 26.03 15.75
C LEU A 10 -12.55 24.50 15.82
N ARG A 11 -11.46 23.86 16.27
CA ARG A 11 -11.43 22.41 16.50
C ARG A 11 -12.41 21.99 17.58
N GLU A 12 -12.47 22.71 18.70
CA GLU A 12 -13.40 22.44 19.80
C GLU A 12 -14.86 22.53 19.34
N GLN A 13 -15.21 23.55 18.53
CA GLN A 13 -16.54 23.71 17.97
C GLN A 13 -16.93 22.54 17.06
N TRP A 14 -16.02 22.08 16.20
CA TRP A 14 -16.26 20.93 15.32
C TRP A 14 -16.47 19.64 16.13
N ILE A 15 -15.64 19.38 17.14
CA ILE A 15 -15.79 18.21 18.02
C ILE A 15 -17.10 18.29 18.81
N GLN A 16 -17.49 19.48 19.27
CA GLN A 16 -18.76 19.68 19.97
C GLN A 16 -19.95 19.35 19.05
N LYS A 17 -19.91 19.75 17.77
CA LYS A 17 -20.95 19.37 16.79
C LYS A 17 -21.05 17.85 16.62
N ILE A 18 -19.92 17.15 16.52
CA ILE A 18 -19.88 15.68 16.44
C ILE A 18 -20.53 15.06 17.68
N CYS A 19 -20.08 15.49 18.87
CA CYS A 19 -20.58 14.96 20.15
C CYS A 19 -22.09 15.19 20.31
N ALA A 20 -22.55 16.42 20.04
CA ALA A 20 -23.97 16.77 20.12
C ALA A 20 -24.81 16.00 19.10
N GLY A 21 -24.31 15.79 17.87
CA GLY A 21 -24.98 14.99 16.84
C GLY A 21 -25.21 13.55 17.29
N ILE A 22 -24.16 12.87 17.77
CA ILE A 22 -24.25 11.49 18.28
C ILE A 22 -25.15 11.42 19.52
N ALA A 23 -24.94 12.32 20.48
CA ALA A 23 -25.71 12.35 21.72
C ALA A 23 -27.20 12.64 21.49
N THR A 24 -27.54 13.45 20.47
CA THR A 24 -28.92 13.79 20.12
C THR A 24 -29.57 12.67 19.31
N SER A 25 -28.89 12.11 18.32
CA SER A 25 -29.45 11.06 17.46
C SER A 25 -29.77 9.79 18.27
N VAL A 26 -28.81 9.32 19.07
CA VAL A 26 -28.92 8.05 19.78
C VAL A 26 -29.37 8.23 21.24
N GLY A 27 -29.08 9.38 21.85
CA GLY A 27 -29.30 9.56 23.29
C GLY A 27 -30.56 10.31 23.70
N ARG A 28 -31.28 10.96 22.78
CA ARG A 28 -32.43 11.82 23.14
C ARG A 28 -33.63 11.07 23.70
N HIS A 29 -33.66 9.74 23.59
CA HIS A 29 -34.79 8.90 23.99
C HIS A 29 -34.43 7.72 24.92
N HIS A 30 -33.18 7.61 25.39
CA HIS A 30 -32.79 6.51 26.28
C HIS A 30 -32.58 7.00 27.73
N PRO A 31 -33.26 6.44 28.75
CA PRO A 31 -33.18 6.90 30.14
C PRO A 31 -31.76 6.93 30.73
N LEU A 32 -30.91 5.97 30.36
CA LEU A 32 -29.52 5.92 30.86
C LEU A 32 -28.57 6.95 30.25
N LEU A 33 -28.97 7.59 29.15
CA LEU A 33 -28.17 8.66 28.53
C LEU A 33 -28.63 10.04 29.01
N ASP A 34 -29.67 10.12 29.84
CA ASP A 34 -30.13 11.37 30.44
C ASP A 34 -28.99 12.10 31.19
N PRO A 35 -28.86 13.43 31.04
CA PRO A 35 -27.86 14.23 31.77
C PRO A 35 -27.76 13.91 33.27
N ALA A 36 -28.89 13.68 33.94
CA ALA A 36 -28.93 13.40 35.37
C ALA A 36 -28.39 12.00 35.74
N ARG A 37 -28.25 11.10 34.76
CA ARG A 37 -27.77 9.72 34.95
C ARG A 37 -26.28 9.57 34.65
N ILE A 38 -25.59 10.64 34.21
CA ILE A 38 -24.18 10.62 33.83
C ILE A 38 -23.34 11.47 34.79
N VAL A 39 -22.28 10.87 35.33
CA VAL A 39 -21.29 11.49 36.21
C VAL A 39 -20.17 12.09 35.36
N GLY A 40 -19.99 13.40 35.47
CA GLY A 40 -18.93 14.13 34.78
C GLY A 40 -19.10 15.63 34.93
N ASN A 41 -18.15 16.39 34.38
CA ASN A 41 -18.31 17.83 34.28
C ASN A 41 -19.46 18.15 33.31
N PRO A 42 -20.40 19.06 33.64
CA PRO A 42 -21.49 19.45 32.75
C PRO A 42 -21.00 19.90 31.35
N SER A 43 -19.82 20.50 31.26
CA SER A 43 -19.23 20.91 29.98
C SER A 43 -18.72 19.75 29.10
N ASP A 44 -18.60 18.55 29.66
CA ASP A 44 -18.14 17.32 28.98
C ASP A 44 -19.27 16.33 28.70
N LEU A 45 -20.51 16.70 29.05
CA LEU A 45 -21.62 15.75 29.07
C LEU A 45 -21.87 15.11 27.69
N ASP A 46 -21.90 15.90 26.62
CA ASP A 46 -22.11 15.39 25.26
C ASP A 46 -20.94 14.53 24.80
N LEU A 47 -19.70 14.88 25.17
CA LEU A 47 -18.50 14.09 24.88
C LEU A 47 -18.57 12.73 25.58
N LEU A 48 -18.92 12.70 26.86
CA LEU A 48 -19.06 11.46 27.63
C LEU A 48 -20.18 10.56 27.07
N ARG A 49 -21.31 11.16 26.69
CA ARG A 49 -22.42 10.45 26.03
C ARG A 49 -21.98 9.86 24.70
N ALA A 50 -21.34 10.66 23.84
CA ALA A 50 -20.87 10.22 22.53
C ALA A 50 -19.83 9.10 22.65
N LEU A 51 -18.86 9.22 23.57
CA LEU A 51 -17.88 8.18 23.87
C LEU A 51 -18.53 6.89 24.36
N LEU A 52 -19.55 6.97 25.21
CA LEU A 52 -20.29 5.79 25.69
C LEU A 52 -21.04 5.08 24.55
N ILE A 53 -21.73 5.85 23.70
CA ILE A 53 -22.45 5.34 22.52
C ILE A 53 -21.47 4.69 21.54
N LEU A 54 -20.39 5.38 21.17
CA LEU A 54 -19.39 4.88 20.24
C LEU A 54 -18.66 3.65 20.81
N ARG A 55 -18.39 3.61 22.11
CA ARG A 55 -17.80 2.42 22.72
C ARG A 55 -18.71 1.19 22.57
N ILE A 56 -20.00 1.35 22.82
CA ILE A 56 -20.97 0.26 22.61
C ILE A 56 -20.98 -0.15 21.13
N ALA A 57 -21.02 0.83 20.23
CA ALA A 57 -21.00 0.57 18.78
C ALA A 57 -19.72 -0.17 18.35
N VAL A 58 -18.53 0.27 18.77
CA VAL A 58 -17.25 -0.38 18.46
C VAL A 58 -17.17 -1.80 19.03
N LEU A 59 -17.61 -2.00 20.27
CA LEU A 59 -17.62 -3.35 20.87
C LEU A 59 -18.59 -4.29 20.13
N ASP A 60 -19.78 -3.81 19.79
CA ASP A 60 -20.77 -4.57 19.01
C ASP A 60 -20.23 -4.86 17.61
N ALA A 61 -19.61 -3.87 16.96
CA ALA A 61 -19.02 -3.97 15.64
C ALA A 61 -17.78 -4.89 15.58
N ARG A 62 -17.20 -5.23 16.73
CA ARG A 62 -16.15 -6.26 16.91
C ARG A 62 -16.71 -7.60 17.39
N GLY A 63 -18.02 -7.81 17.28
CA GLY A 63 -18.68 -9.06 17.63
C GLY A 63 -18.74 -9.38 19.12
N ARG A 64 -18.68 -8.38 20.01
CA ARG A 64 -18.86 -8.65 21.45
C ARG A 64 -20.33 -8.90 21.79
N SER A 65 -20.59 -9.94 22.58
CA SER A 65 -21.95 -10.29 22.98
C SER A 65 -22.58 -9.21 23.85
N THR A 66 -23.92 -9.11 23.83
CA THR A 66 -24.65 -8.15 24.67
C THR A 66 -24.29 -8.33 26.15
N ALA A 67 -24.22 -9.57 26.65
CA ALA A 67 -23.84 -9.88 28.02
C ALA A 67 -22.41 -9.40 28.37
N HIS A 68 -21.47 -9.51 27.43
CA HIS A 68 -20.11 -9.01 27.63
C HIS A 68 -20.09 -7.48 27.72
N ILE A 69 -20.79 -6.80 26.80
CA ILE A 69 -20.88 -5.34 26.78
C ILE A 69 -21.57 -4.82 28.05
N THR A 70 -22.70 -5.41 28.47
CA THR A 70 -23.39 -5.02 29.71
C THR A 70 -22.52 -5.24 30.95
N GLY A 71 -21.75 -6.34 31.00
CA GLY A 71 -20.78 -6.57 32.07
C GLY A 71 -19.66 -5.53 32.14
N LEU A 72 -19.20 -5.00 31.00
CA LEU A 72 -18.25 -3.89 30.94
C LEU A 72 -18.90 -2.56 31.37
N LEU A 73 -20.13 -2.30 30.91
CA LEU A 73 -20.88 -1.09 31.26
C LEU A 73 -21.25 -1.03 32.74
N ALA A 74 -21.59 -2.16 33.37
CA ALA A 74 -21.92 -2.24 34.79
C ALA A 74 -20.75 -1.81 35.69
N LYS A 75 -19.51 -2.04 35.24
CA LYS A 75 -18.28 -1.61 35.92
C LYS A 75 -17.87 -0.18 35.58
N HIS A 76 -18.54 0.44 34.60
CA HIS A 76 -18.18 1.76 34.11
C HIS A 76 -18.60 2.86 35.11
N PRO A 77 -17.70 3.78 35.48
CA PRO A 77 -18.00 4.76 36.52
C PRO A 77 -18.85 5.94 36.04
N VAL A 78 -19.08 6.07 34.73
CA VAL A 78 -19.88 7.16 34.13
C VAL A 78 -21.32 7.21 34.61
N PHE A 79 -21.91 6.11 35.08
CA PHE A 79 -23.30 6.13 35.52
C PHE A 79 -23.45 6.64 36.95
N ALA A 80 -24.40 7.55 37.18
CA ALA A 80 -24.72 8.07 38.51
C ALA A 80 -25.44 7.01 39.37
N ASP A 81 -25.43 7.22 40.68
CA ASP A 81 -26.19 6.37 41.60
C ASP A 81 -27.69 6.72 41.58
N PRO A 82 -28.60 5.72 41.66
CA PRO A 82 -28.32 4.29 41.71
C PRO A 82 -27.81 3.75 40.36
N LYS A 83 -26.78 2.90 40.42
CA LYS A 83 -26.20 2.24 39.23
C LYS A 83 -27.30 1.50 38.44
N PRO A 84 -27.21 1.52 37.10
CA PRO A 84 -28.18 0.83 36.26
C PRO A 84 -28.09 -0.69 36.47
N ASP A 85 -29.25 -1.34 36.46
CA ASP A 85 -29.33 -2.80 36.47
C ASP A 85 -29.00 -3.42 35.10
N ALA A 86 -28.92 -4.75 35.04
CA ALA A 86 -28.56 -5.47 33.84
C ALA A 86 -29.58 -5.28 32.69
N ASP A 87 -30.86 -5.12 33.01
CA ASP A 87 -31.93 -4.97 32.01
C ASP A 87 -31.87 -3.57 31.37
N GLN A 88 -31.65 -2.54 32.17
CA GLN A 88 -31.45 -1.16 31.71
C GLN A 88 -30.21 -1.04 30.81
N LEU A 89 -29.11 -1.73 31.18
CA LEU A 89 -27.90 -1.77 30.36
C LEU A 89 -28.11 -2.54 29.06
N THR A 90 -28.85 -3.66 29.10
CA THR A 90 -29.21 -4.45 27.91
C THR A 90 -30.04 -3.60 26.94
N SER A 91 -31.05 -2.89 27.46
CA SER A 91 -31.85 -1.93 26.69
C SER A 91 -30.98 -0.86 26.02
N LEU A 92 -29.95 -0.34 26.70
CA LEU A 92 -29.03 0.65 26.11
C LEU A 92 -28.23 0.04 24.95
N VAL A 93 -27.69 -1.16 25.12
CA VAL A 93 -26.93 -1.85 24.07
C VAL A 93 -27.81 -2.10 22.84
N GLU A 94 -29.03 -2.60 23.03
CA GLU A 94 -30.00 -2.80 21.97
C GLU A 94 -30.44 -1.49 21.30
N HIS A 95 -30.52 -0.41 22.08
CA HIS A 95 -30.85 0.91 21.56
C HIS A 95 -29.77 1.44 20.63
N VAL A 96 -28.50 1.37 21.03
CA VAL A 96 -27.36 1.79 20.19
C VAL A 96 -27.28 0.90 18.95
N ARG A 97 -27.38 -0.42 19.12
CA ARG A 97 -27.36 -1.39 18.02
C ARG A 97 -28.41 -1.10 16.95
N ARG A 98 -29.64 -0.76 17.35
CA ARG A 98 -30.71 -0.36 16.42
C ARG A 98 -30.38 0.91 15.64
N HIS A 99 -29.67 1.86 16.23
CA HIS A 99 -29.24 3.08 15.53
C HIS A 99 -28.11 2.77 14.55
N VAL A 100 -27.09 1.99 14.96
CA VAL A 100 -26.06 1.50 14.02
C VAL A 100 -26.72 0.80 12.82
N GLU A 101 -27.69 -0.09 13.08
CA GLU A 101 -28.44 -0.82 12.06
C GLU A 101 -29.23 0.09 11.11
N ARG A 102 -29.87 1.13 11.64
CA ARG A 102 -30.77 2.00 10.87
C ARG A 102 -30.02 3.04 10.05
N ASP A 103 -28.97 3.63 10.62
CA ASP A 103 -28.44 4.89 10.13
C ASP A 103 -26.96 5.16 10.47
N GLY A 104 -26.24 4.17 11.00
CA GLY A 104 -24.83 4.35 11.37
C GLY A 104 -24.62 5.32 12.54
N LEU A 105 -25.59 5.41 13.46
CA LEU A 105 -25.67 6.28 14.65
C LEU A 105 -26.23 7.69 14.43
N VAL A 106 -26.00 8.33 13.28
CA VAL A 106 -26.34 9.76 13.09
C VAL A 106 -27.03 10.05 11.74
N GLY A 107 -27.34 9.05 10.92
CA GLY A 107 -27.78 9.28 9.54
C GLY A 107 -26.61 9.36 8.57
N SER A 108 -26.81 8.85 7.35
CA SER A 108 -25.84 8.92 6.25
C SER A 108 -25.56 10.35 5.77
N VAL A 109 -26.21 11.37 6.31
CA VAL A 109 -26.06 12.77 5.86
C VAL A 109 -25.26 13.63 6.85
N LEU A 110 -25.28 13.33 8.16
CA LEU A 110 -24.67 14.20 9.18
C LEU A 110 -23.20 13.92 9.46
N LEU A 111 -22.76 12.66 9.39
CA LEU A 111 -21.33 12.33 9.58
C LEU A 111 -20.51 12.69 8.34
N PHE A 112 -21.07 12.55 7.15
CA PHE A 112 -20.40 12.89 5.89
C PHE A 112 -20.09 14.39 5.80
N GLY A 113 -21.04 15.27 6.11
CA GLY A 113 -20.77 16.73 6.14
C GLY A 113 -19.84 17.20 7.27
N LEU A 114 -19.47 16.30 8.18
CA LEU A 114 -18.42 16.53 9.21
C LEU A 114 -17.10 15.81 8.85
N GLY A 115 -17.04 15.12 7.71
CA GLY A 115 -15.89 14.37 7.21
C GLY A 115 -15.63 13.01 7.86
N LEU A 116 -16.60 12.48 8.61
CA LEU A 116 -16.51 11.18 9.30
C LEU A 116 -17.30 10.09 8.56
N ARG A 117 -16.82 8.85 8.63
CA ARG A 117 -17.40 7.71 7.91
C ARG A 117 -18.30 6.88 8.82
N ALA A 118 -19.55 6.67 8.42
CA ALA A 118 -20.51 5.85 9.17
C ALA A 118 -20.07 4.36 9.27
N ALA A 119 -19.32 3.87 8.30
CA ALA A 119 -18.79 2.50 8.27
C ALA A 119 -17.54 2.27 9.15
N ASP A 120 -17.06 3.30 9.85
CA ASP A 120 -15.85 3.28 10.67
C ASP A 120 -16.07 4.00 12.02
N PRO A 121 -16.88 3.42 12.92
CA PRO A 121 -17.06 3.95 14.27
C PRO A 121 -15.76 3.93 15.08
N GLU A 122 -14.80 3.07 14.75
CA GLU A 122 -13.50 2.96 15.40
C GLU A 122 -12.67 4.26 15.29
N SER A 123 -12.54 4.83 14.08
CA SER A 123 -11.79 6.08 13.87
C SER A 123 -12.45 7.28 14.53
N THR A 124 -13.79 7.32 14.57
CA THR A 124 -14.53 8.37 15.28
C THR A 124 -14.35 8.24 16.79
N TYR A 125 -14.35 7.02 17.32
CA TYR A 125 -14.09 6.75 18.72
C TYR A 125 -12.66 7.15 19.12
N ALA A 126 -11.67 6.83 18.29
CA ALA A 126 -10.28 7.21 18.51
C ALA A 126 -10.10 8.74 18.54
N LEU A 127 -10.74 9.47 17.63
CA LEU A 127 -10.74 10.94 17.60
C LEU A 127 -11.28 11.55 18.91
N LEU A 128 -12.43 11.07 19.40
CA LEU A 128 -13.02 11.59 20.63
C LEU A 128 -12.24 11.18 21.89
N LEU A 129 -11.62 10.00 21.90
CA LEU A 129 -10.74 9.58 22.99
C LEU A 129 -9.48 10.43 23.06
N ASP A 130 -8.88 10.74 21.91
CA ASP A 130 -7.73 11.62 21.79
C ASP A 130 -8.08 13.06 22.23
N HIS A 131 -9.29 13.55 21.92
CA HIS A 131 -9.80 14.82 22.45
C HIS A 131 -9.98 14.80 23.97
N TRP A 132 -10.63 13.76 24.48
CA TRP A 132 -10.83 13.56 25.92
C TRP A 132 -9.49 13.51 26.66
N SER A 133 -8.51 12.77 26.13
CA SER A 133 -7.15 12.66 26.67
C SER A 133 -6.48 14.03 26.77
N ARG A 134 -6.45 14.81 25.68
CA ARG A 134 -5.88 16.17 25.66
C ARG A 134 -6.51 17.09 26.70
N ARG A 135 -7.83 17.02 26.85
CA ARG A 135 -8.57 17.86 27.79
C ARG A 135 -8.29 17.45 29.24
N SER A 136 -8.25 16.15 29.53
CA SER A 136 -7.89 15.62 30.84
C SER A 136 -6.44 15.94 31.23
N SER A 137 -5.51 15.96 30.27
CA SER A 137 -4.11 16.37 30.50
C SER A 137 -3.94 17.84 30.93
N ARG A 138 -4.96 18.70 30.78
CA ARG A 138 -4.93 20.08 31.32
C ARG A 138 -5.04 20.13 32.84
N ALA A 139 -5.63 19.10 33.45
CA ALA A 139 -5.91 19.05 34.88
C ALA A 139 -5.26 17.86 35.62
N ALA A 140 -4.67 16.91 34.88
CA ALA A 140 -4.07 15.69 35.41
C ALA A 140 -2.74 15.35 34.72
N THR A 141 -1.89 14.60 35.41
CA THR A 141 -0.61 14.12 34.87
C THR A 141 -0.81 13.03 33.80
N ALA A 142 0.15 12.89 32.87
CA ALA A 142 0.18 11.83 31.86
C ALA A 142 -0.17 10.43 32.41
N ALA A 143 0.44 10.06 33.53
CA ALA A 143 0.18 8.77 34.19
C ALA A 143 -1.22 8.66 34.80
N GLN A 144 -1.82 9.77 35.23
CA GLN A 144 -3.22 9.78 35.69
C GLN A 144 -4.17 9.60 34.51
N VAL A 145 -3.96 10.34 33.41
CA VAL A 145 -4.78 10.23 32.19
C VAL A 145 -4.69 8.82 31.59
N ALA A 146 -3.50 8.22 31.49
CA ALA A 146 -3.34 6.86 31.00
C ALA A 146 -4.09 5.82 31.86
N ARG A 147 -4.05 5.98 33.20
CA ARG A 147 -4.83 5.13 34.12
C ARG A 147 -6.33 5.33 33.95
N GLU A 148 -6.78 6.55 33.73
CA GLU A 148 -8.19 6.85 33.49
C GLU A 148 -8.67 6.33 32.13
N LEU A 149 -7.86 6.44 31.06
CA LEU A 149 -8.14 5.81 29.76
C LEU A 149 -8.30 4.29 29.89
N ALA A 150 -7.41 3.62 30.64
CA ALA A 150 -7.52 2.19 30.90
C ALA A 150 -8.76 1.86 31.74
N ARG A 151 -8.96 2.57 32.85
CA ARG A 151 -10.02 2.29 33.82
C ARG A 151 -11.42 2.63 33.30
N HIS A 152 -11.56 3.78 32.66
CA HIS A 152 -12.82 4.30 32.18
C HIS A 152 -13.11 3.77 30.80
N TRP A 153 -12.15 3.84 29.86
CA TRP A 153 -12.39 3.56 28.45
C TRP A 153 -11.86 2.21 27.96
N GLY A 154 -11.21 1.43 28.83
CA GLY A 154 -10.71 0.09 28.50
C GLY A 154 -9.59 0.08 27.47
N VAL A 155 -8.84 1.18 27.38
CA VAL A 155 -7.69 1.33 26.47
C VAL A 155 -6.51 0.54 27.05
N GLU A 156 -5.85 -0.27 26.21
CA GLU A 156 -4.63 -0.99 26.61
C GLU A 156 -3.51 -0.02 27.00
N ALA A 157 -2.66 -0.40 27.96
CA ALA A 157 -1.66 0.49 28.55
C ALA A 157 -0.72 1.13 27.49
N ARG A 158 -0.23 0.34 26.52
CA ARG A 158 0.65 0.82 25.45
C ARG A 158 -0.04 1.82 24.52
N THR A 159 -1.32 1.57 24.19
CA THR A 159 -2.14 2.47 23.37
C THR A 159 -2.53 3.74 24.14
N GLY A 160 -2.73 3.61 25.45
CA GLY A 160 -2.99 4.72 26.35
C GLY A 160 -1.82 5.68 26.45
N GLU A 161 -0.58 5.18 26.47
CA GLU A 161 0.64 6.02 26.46
C GLU A 161 0.78 6.83 25.16
N ALA A 162 0.41 6.25 24.01
CA ALA A 162 0.43 6.94 22.71
C ALA A 162 -0.66 8.03 22.57
N LEU A 163 -1.80 7.85 23.25
CA LEU A 163 -2.91 8.83 23.29
C LEU A 163 -2.64 9.99 24.26
N VAL A 164 -1.62 9.90 25.11
CA VAL A 164 -1.22 11.01 25.97
C VAL A 164 -0.34 11.96 25.15
N PRO A 165 -0.67 13.27 25.07
CA PRO A 165 0.09 14.20 24.25
C PRO A 165 1.52 14.34 24.80
N LEU A 166 2.53 14.03 23.98
CA LEU A 166 3.95 14.19 24.33
C LEU A 166 4.42 15.66 24.29
N SER A 167 3.66 16.53 23.61
CA SER A 167 3.97 17.94 23.42
C SER A 167 2.78 18.84 23.80
N VAL A 168 3.07 19.96 24.46
CA VAL A 168 2.11 21.00 24.86
C VAL A 168 1.98 22.09 23.78
N ILE A 169 2.62 21.91 22.62
CA ILE A 169 2.47 22.86 21.50
C ILE A 169 1.00 22.84 21.08
N SER A 170 0.32 23.95 21.32
CA SER A 170 -1.09 24.13 20.96
C SER A 170 -1.21 24.35 19.45
N LEU A 171 -2.36 24.00 18.87
CA LEU A 171 -2.74 24.48 17.54
C LEU A 171 -2.64 26.02 17.43
N ASP A 172 -2.74 26.73 18.57
CA ASP A 172 -2.57 28.18 18.65
C ASP A 172 -1.11 28.67 18.53
N ALA A 173 -0.13 27.76 18.58
CA ALA A 173 1.24 28.09 18.18
C ALA A 173 1.28 28.54 16.71
N TYR A 174 0.35 28.05 15.89
CA TYR A 174 0.06 28.57 14.57
C TYR A 174 -0.95 29.73 14.63
N SER A 175 -0.50 30.87 15.17
CA SER A 175 -1.29 32.11 15.22
C SER A 175 -0.92 33.09 14.10
N ASP A 176 0.32 33.02 13.60
CA ASP A 176 0.83 33.88 12.52
C ASP A 176 0.63 33.25 11.14
N THR A 177 -0.20 33.91 10.33
CA THR A 177 -0.36 33.57 8.91
C THR A 177 0.89 33.99 8.12
N ILE A 178 1.10 33.38 6.95
CA ILE A 178 2.16 33.84 6.03
C ILE A 178 2.06 35.34 5.75
N TRP A 179 0.85 35.90 5.74
CA TRP A 179 0.61 37.33 5.51
C TRP A 179 1.13 38.23 6.64
N SER A 180 0.98 37.83 7.91
CA SER A 180 1.55 38.61 9.03
C SER A 180 3.08 38.60 8.99
N ARG A 181 3.69 37.48 8.60
CA ARG A 181 5.14 37.40 8.37
C ARG A 181 5.61 38.28 7.22
N LEU A 182 4.86 38.36 6.13
CA LEU A 182 5.17 39.25 5.01
C LEU A 182 5.04 40.72 5.39
N GLU A 183 4.05 41.08 6.21
CA GLU A 183 3.91 42.44 6.74
C GLU A 183 5.10 42.85 7.63
N ALA A 184 5.62 41.91 8.42
CA ALA A 184 6.79 42.12 9.27
C ALA A 184 8.14 42.16 8.51
N GLU A 185 8.21 41.64 7.27
CA GLU A 185 9.42 41.65 6.45
C GLU A 185 9.77 43.09 6.02
N ARG A 186 11.00 43.53 6.31
CA ARG A 186 11.44 44.92 6.10
C ARG A 186 11.75 45.22 4.65
N ASP A 187 12.17 44.22 3.87
CA ASP A 187 12.48 44.37 2.45
C ASP A 187 11.21 44.31 1.58
N ALA A 188 10.85 45.44 0.96
CA ALA A 188 9.66 45.56 0.12
C ALA A 188 9.74 44.69 -1.16
N HIS A 189 10.95 44.43 -1.69
CA HIS A 189 11.13 43.57 -2.85
C HIS A 189 10.92 42.10 -2.51
N VAL A 190 11.40 41.66 -1.34
CA VAL A 190 11.15 40.31 -0.81
C VAL A 190 9.67 40.10 -0.57
N ARG A 191 9.01 41.07 0.08
CA ARG A 191 7.57 41.05 0.31
C ARG A 191 6.81 40.91 -1.00
N HIS A 192 7.14 41.73 -2.00
CA HIS A 192 6.50 41.68 -3.31
C HIS A 192 6.71 40.33 -4.01
N ALA A 193 7.94 39.80 -4.03
CA ALA A 193 8.26 38.53 -4.67
C ALA A 193 7.48 37.35 -4.05
N ALA A 194 7.44 37.28 -2.72
CA ALA A 194 6.70 36.25 -2.00
C ALA A 194 5.18 36.39 -2.22
N SER A 195 4.63 37.62 -2.13
CA SER A 195 3.21 37.87 -2.38
C SER A 195 2.80 37.50 -3.80
N VAL A 196 3.62 37.80 -4.82
CA VAL A 196 3.32 37.41 -6.21
C VAL A 196 3.30 35.89 -6.36
N ALA A 197 4.21 35.17 -5.74
CA ALA A 197 4.22 33.70 -5.76
C ALA A 197 2.98 33.11 -5.09
N LEU A 198 2.62 33.60 -3.91
CA LEU A 198 1.43 33.19 -3.15
C LEU A 198 0.13 33.50 -3.90
N ILE A 199 0.01 34.67 -4.53
CA ILE A 199 -1.19 35.08 -5.26
C ILE A 199 -1.32 34.34 -6.59
N ARG A 200 -0.25 34.20 -7.38
CA ARG A 200 -0.36 33.65 -8.74
C ARG A 200 -0.42 32.13 -8.76
N LYS A 201 0.34 31.45 -7.89
CA LYS A 201 0.41 29.98 -7.87
C LYS A 201 -0.29 29.37 -6.68
N GLY A 202 -0.20 30.03 -5.53
CA GLY A 202 -0.91 29.60 -4.34
C GLY A 202 -2.43 29.63 -4.50
N ASN A 203 -3.02 30.65 -5.13
CA ASN A 203 -4.48 30.71 -5.32
C ASN A 203 -5.03 29.57 -6.18
N ASP A 204 -4.30 29.16 -7.22
CA ASP A 204 -4.72 28.04 -8.08
C ASP A 204 -4.62 26.71 -7.32
N ALA A 205 -3.53 26.50 -6.57
CA ALA A 205 -3.35 25.30 -5.76
C ALA A 205 -4.36 25.22 -4.61
N HIS A 206 -4.65 26.34 -3.95
CA HIS A 206 -5.70 26.41 -2.94
C HIS A 206 -7.06 26.08 -3.53
N ARG A 207 -7.44 26.65 -4.68
CA ARG A 207 -8.72 26.34 -5.33
C ARG A 207 -8.85 24.85 -5.67
N LEU A 208 -7.78 24.26 -6.18
CA LEU A 208 -7.73 22.83 -6.50
C LEU A 208 -7.83 21.98 -5.23
N TRP A 209 -7.10 22.32 -4.17
CA TRP A 209 -7.17 21.58 -2.91
C TRP A 209 -8.56 21.70 -2.25
N LEU A 210 -9.13 22.90 -2.27
CA LEU A 210 -10.45 23.18 -1.70
C LEU A 210 -11.55 22.34 -2.36
N ALA A 211 -11.48 22.16 -3.68
CA ALA A 211 -12.42 21.32 -4.41
C ALA A 211 -12.34 19.82 -4.02
N GLN A 212 -11.40 19.43 -3.16
CA GLN A 212 -11.12 18.05 -2.79
C GLN A 212 -11.20 17.82 -1.28
N PHE A 213 -11.47 18.86 -0.49
CA PHE A 213 -11.41 18.79 0.96
C PHE A 213 -12.71 18.23 1.54
N PRO A 214 -12.67 17.11 2.28
CA PRO A 214 -13.85 16.28 2.56
C PRO A 214 -14.64 16.71 3.82
N ALA A 215 -14.51 17.96 4.30
CA ALA A 215 -15.10 18.35 5.58
C ALA A 215 -15.26 19.86 5.78
N ASP A 216 -16.17 20.51 5.07
CA ASP A 216 -16.39 21.96 5.12
C ASP A 216 -16.60 22.53 6.55
N GLU A 217 -17.16 21.72 7.45
CA GLU A 217 -17.39 22.10 8.85
C GLU A 217 -16.14 22.00 9.74
N ALA A 218 -15.09 21.29 9.31
CA ALA A 218 -13.79 21.20 9.98
C ALA A 218 -12.89 22.40 9.66
N ARG A 219 -13.35 23.60 10.05
CA ARG A 219 -12.73 24.89 9.66
C ARG A 219 -11.26 25.04 10.04
N HIS A 220 -10.80 24.39 11.11
CA HIS A 220 -9.39 24.40 11.49
C HIS A 220 -8.53 23.63 10.49
N LEU A 221 -8.98 22.45 10.05
CA LEU A 221 -8.33 21.65 9.01
C LEU A 221 -8.39 22.37 7.67
N TRP A 222 -9.53 22.97 7.33
CA TRP A 222 -9.68 23.80 6.14
C TRP A 222 -8.59 24.89 6.07
N LYS A 223 -8.41 25.65 7.15
CA LYS A 223 -7.41 26.72 7.23
C LYS A 223 -5.97 26.19 7.11
N LEU A 224 -5.65 25.11 7.83
CA LEU A 224 -4.32 24.49 7.78
C LEU A 224 -3.99 23.94 6.38
N GLY A 225 -4.90 23.18 5.79
CA GLY A 225 -4.70 22.58 4.48
C GLY A 225 -4.64 23.60 3.34
N ALA A 226 -5.47 24.65 3.40
CA ALA A 226 -5.38 25.78 2.48
C ALA A 226 -3.99 26.44 2.53
N ASP A 227 -3.49 26.74 3.73
CA ASP A 227 -2.19 27.37 3.92
C ASP A 227 -1.04 26.46 3.43
N VAL A 228 -1.13 25.14 3.63
CA VAL A 228 -0.18 24.16 3.07
C VAL A 228 -0.18 24.18 1.55
N ALA A 229 -1.36 24.16 0.91
CA ALA A 229 -1.49 24.22 -0.54
C ALA A 229 -0.92 25.53 -1.11
N TYR A 230 -1.25 26.67 -0.48
CA TYR A 230 -0.71 27.99 -0.80
C TYR A 230 0.82 28.02 -0.77
N CYS A 231 1.41 27.64 0.36
CA CYS A 231 2.84 27.77 0.59
C CYS A 231 3.64 26.77 -0.25
N THR A 232 3.13 25.55 -0.45
CA THR A 232 3.79 24.54 -1.28
C THR A 232 3.89 24.99 -2.74
N ALA A 233 2.81 25.52 -3.31
CA ALA A 233 2.83 26.02 -4.68
C ALA A 233 3.72 27.27 -4.84
N ALA A 234 3.71 28.17 -3.85
CA ALA A 234 4.59 29.34 -3.86
C ALA A 234 6.07 28.96 -3.77
N LYS A 235 6.42 27.97 -2.95
CA LYS A 235 7.78 27.40 -2.83
C LYS A 235 8.28 26.86 -4.16
N GLU A 236 7.49 26.04 -4.85
CA GLU A 236 7.88 25.48 -6.15
C GLU A 236 8.05 26.57 -7.22
N HIS A 237 7.18 27.59 -7.21
CA HIS A 237 7.33 28.72 -8.12
C HIS A 237 8.63 29.51 -7.86
N LEU A 238 8.93 29.82 -6.60
CA LEU A 238 10.13 30.57 -6.23
C LEU A 238 11.41 29.77 -6.53
N ARG A 239 11.38 28.44 -6.39
CA ARG A 239 12.48 27.55 -6.80
C ARG A 239 12.73 27.63 -8.31
N GLU A 240 11.68 27.56 -9.11
CA GLU A 240 11.82 27.66 -10.57
C GLU A 240 12.35 29.03 -11.00
N VAL A 241 11.84 30.12 -10.41
CA VAL A 241 12.34 31.48 -10.67
C VAL A 241 13.82 31.62 -10.25
N SER A 242 14.21 31.04 -9.11
CA SER A 242 15.61 31.01 -8.66
C SER A 242 16.51 30.28 -9.67
N ARG A 243 16.04 29.17 -10.25
CA ARG A 243 16.75 28.39 -11.27
C ARG A 243 16.94 29.17 -12.58
N GLN A 244 15.99 30.05 -12.93
CA GLN A 244 16.03 30.87 -14.15
C GLN A 244 16.92 32.12 -14.00
N LEU A 245 17.04 32.68 -12.79
CA LEU A 245 17.81 33.90 -12.51
C LEU A 245 19.34 33.65 -12.41
N ARG A 246 19.89 32.68 -13.15
CA ARG A 246 21.31 32.27 -13.05
C ARG A 246 22.32 33.39 -13.34
N THR A 247 21.91 34.46 -14.02
CA THR A 247 22.79 35.57 -14.43
C THR A 247 22.44 36.93 -13.80
N ASN A 248 21.33 37.04 -13.03
CA ASN A 248 20.89 38.31 -12.45
C ASN A 248 21.24 38.40 -10.95
N HIS A 249 22.39 38.99 -10.65
CA HIS A 249 22.94 39.09 -9.29
C HIS A 249 22.11 39.95 -8.33
N ALA A 250 21.31 40.89 -8.83
CA ALA A 250 20.52 41.80 -7.99
C ALA A 250 19.25 41.15 -7.41
N LEU A 251 18.61 40.24 -8.16
CA LEU A 251 17.33 39.63 -7.75
C LEU A 251 17.50 38.30 -6.98
N ARG A 252 18.66 37.66 -7.08
CA ARG A 252 18.95 36.37 -6.39
C ARG A 252 18.75 36.44 -4.87
N PRO A 253 19.29 37.43 -4.14
CA PRO A 253 19.11 37.51 -2.69
C PRO A 253 17.65 37.70 -2.29
N VAL A 254 16.89 38.45 -3.10
CA VAL A 254 15.46 38.71 -2.87
C VAL A 254 14.65 37.41 -2.98
N ILE A 255 14.84 36.65 -4.06
CA ILE A 255 14.14 35.37 -4.27
C ILE A 255 14.56 34.32 -3.23
N ALA A 256 15.85 34.27 -2.86
CA ALA A 256 16.33 33.35 -1.83
C ALA A 256 15.71 33.65 -0.45
N ARG A 257 15.60 34.93 -0.07
CA ARG A 257 14.94 35.33 1.18
C ARG A 257 13.45 35.05 1.15
N ALA A 258 12.77 35.32 0.03
CA ALA A 258 11.34 35.00 -0.14
C ALA A 258 11.07 33.49 0.00
N LEU A 259 11.91 32.65 -0.63
CA LEU A 259 11.83 31.19 -0.51
C LEU A 259 12.04 30.73 0.94
N LYS A 260 13.00 31.35 1.65
CA LYS A 260 13.25 31.05 3.07
C LYS A 260 12.02 31.34 3.94
N LEU A 261 11.37 32.50 3.77
CA LEU A 261 10.15 32.85 4.51
C LEU A 261 9.01 31.83 4.31
N VAL A 262 8.82 31.38 3.06
CA VAL A 262 7.80 30.37 2.74
C VAL A 262 8.13 29.00 3.36
N ASN A 263 9.40 28.58 3.36
CA ASN A 263 9.81 27.34 4.02
C ASN A 263 9.63 27.38 5.53
N GLU A 264 10.00 28.49 6.18
CA GLU A 264 9.81 28.67 7.63
C GLU A 264 8.31 28.63 8.01
N GLN A 265 7.41 29.04 7.12
CA GLN A 265 5.96 28.88 7.33
C GLN A 265 5.52 27.42 7.20
N LEU A 266 6.04 26.69 6.21
CA LEU A 266 5.73 25.27 6.02
C LEU A 266 6.22 24.41 7.20
N GLU A 267 7.34 24.77 7.82
CA GLU A 267 7.84 24.11 9.03
C GLU A 267 6.86 24.28 10.21
N MET A 268 6.38 25.51 10.47
CA MET A 268 5.35 25.75 11.49
C MET A 268 4.03 25.02 11.20
N LEU A 269 3.62 24.97 9.93
CA LEU A 269 2.44 24.21 9.51
C LEU A 269 2.62 22.71 9.81
N GLY A 270 3.81 22.17 9.57
CA GLY A 270 4.16 20.79 9.88
C GLY A 270 4.06 20.49 11.38
N GLU A 271 4.57 21.38 12.23
CA GLU A 271 4.44 21.26 13.69
C GLU A 271 2.98 21.28 14.14
N ALA A 272 2.17 22.21 13.61
CA ALA A 272 0.75 22.32 13.94
C ALA A 272 -0.05 21.08 13.49
N ILE A 273 0.23 20.55 12.30
CA ILE A 273 -0.40 19.31 11.79
C ILE A 273 0.03 18.10 12.63
N GLY A 274 1.26 18.09 13.15
CA GLY A 274 1.74 17.05 14.07
C GLY A 274 0.93 16.95 15.37
N CYS A 275 0.23 18.01 15.76
CA CYS A 275 -0.65 18.01 16.94
C CYS A 275 -2.00 17.32 16.71
N LEU A 276 -2.39 17.05 15.46
CA LEU A 276 -3.69 16.50 15.08
C LEU A 276 -3.76 14.97 15.24
N SER A 277 -4.98 14.46 15.45
CA SER A 277 -5.25 13.01 15.46
C SER A 277 -4.96 12.36 14.10
N ASP A 278 -4.79 11.03 14.07
CA ASP A 278 -4.64 10.29 12.80
C ASP A 278 -5.84 10.53 11.86
N THR A 279 -7.06 10.55 12.39
CA THR A 279 -8.28 10.85 11.64
C THR A 279 -8.21 12.24 11.00
N GLU A 280 -7.85 13.27 11.77
CA GLU A 280 -7.70 14.64 11.25
C GLU A 280 -6.57 14.75 10.22
N ARG A 281 -5.46 14.02 10.39
CA ARG A 281 -4.36 13.98 9.42
C ARG A 281 -4.75 13.27 8.13
N ASP A 282 -5.50 12.18 8.19
CA ASP A 282 -6.01 11.50 6.98
C ASP A 282 -7.01 12.38 6.21
N MET A 283 -7.75 13.27 6.90
CA MET A 283 -8.63 14.25 6.25
C MET A 283 -7.85 15.37 5.53
N LEU A 284 -6.66 15.75 6.02
CA LEU A 284 -5.81 16.75 5.36
C LEU A 284 -5.04 16.19 4.16
N ARG A 285 -4.89 14.87 4.08
CA ARG A 285 -4.13 14.21 3.02
C ARG A 285 -4.83 14.36 1.67
N ALA A 286 -4.05 14.72 0.64
CA ALA A 286 -4.53 14.68 -0.73
C ALA A 286 -4.95 13.24 -1.12
N ARG A 287 -6.20 13.08 -1.55
CA ARG A 287 -6.76 11.81 -2.03
C ARG A 287 -6.47 11.62 -3.51
N THR A 288 -6.16 10.40 -3.91
CA THR A 288 -6.04 10.06 -5.32
C THR A 288 -7.43 10.00 -5.99
N HIS A 289 -7.50 10.10 -7.32
CA HIS A 289 -8.76 9.91 -8.07
C HIS A 289 -9.39 8.55 -7.75
N GLN A 290 -8.57 7.51 -7.61
CA GLN A 290 -9.05 6.17 -7.28
C GLN A 290 -9.65 6.08 -5.87
N GLU A 291 -9.03 6.72 -4.87
CA GLU A 291 -9.57 6.74 -3.51
C GLU A 291 -10.91 7.47 -3.45
N ARG A 292 -11.04 8.59 -4.16
CA ARG A 292 -12.31 9.34 -4.26
C ARG A 292 -13.40 8.54 -4.95
N PHE A 293 -13.06 7.86 -6.05
CA PHE A 293 -13.98 6.92 -6.71
C PHE A 293 -14.45 5.81 -5.75
N GLN A 294 -13.53 5.20 -4.99
CA GLN A 294 -13.89 4.18 -3.99
C GLN A 294 -14.81 4.73 -2.90
N ASP A 295 -14.50 5.92 -2.37
CA ASP A 295 -15.30 6.54 -1.31
C ASP A 295 -16.70 6.90 -1.82
N ALA A 296 -16.81 7.44 -3.04
CA ALA A 296 -18.08 7.72 -3.70
C ALA A 296 -18.89 6.43 -4.00
N CYS A 297 -18.24 5.34 -4.42
CA CYS A 297 -18.88 4.04 -4.59
C CYS A 297 -19.47 3.50 -3.28
N ILE A 298 -18.69 3.56 -2.19
CA ILE A 298 -19.14 3.13 -0.86
C ILE A 298 -20.31 3.97 -0.39
N GLN A 299 -20.23 5.29 -0.54
CA GLN A 299 -21.29 6.20 -0.14
C GLN A 299 -22.59 5.95 -0.92
N THR A 300 -22.49 5.78 -2.24
CA THR A 300 -23.63 5.45 -3.10
C THR A 300 -24.27 4.13 -2.68
N PHE A 301 -23.45 3.11 -2.42
CA PHE A 301 -23.90 1.80 -1.95
C PHE A 301 -24.60 1.87 -0.59
N LEU A 302 -24.00 2.56 0.37
CA LEU A 302 -24.57 2.72 1.71
C LEU A 302 -25.87 3.52 1.69
N ASN A 303 -25.94 4.60 0.91
CA ASN A 303 -27.17 5.38 0.78
C ASN A 303 -28.31 4.52 0.25
N GLN A 304 -28.07 3.71 -0.78
CA GLN A 304 -29.11 2.82 -1.29
C GLN A 304 -29.48 1.71 -0.30
N SER A 305 -28.50 1.01 0.29
CA SER A 305 -28.75 -0.07 1.25
C SER A 305 -29.60 0.38 2.45
N LEU A 306 -29.46 1.63 2.89
CA LEU A 306 -30.23 2.19 4.00
C LEU A 306 -31.66 2.61 3.59
N ASP A 307 -31.88 3.10 2.37
CA ASP A 307 -33.20 3.51 1.89
C ASP A 307 -34.16 2.32 1.72
N PHE A 308 -33.68 1.19 1.19
CA PHE A 308 -34.51 0.00 0.99
C PHE A 308 -35.08 -0.58 2.31
N ARG A 309 -34.37 -0.46 3.44
CA ARG A 309 -34.81 -1.00 4.74
C ARG A 309 -36.08 -0.37 5.29
N GLN A 310 -36.42 0.86 4.89
CA GLN A 310 -37.60 1.56 5.43
C GLN A 310 -38.93 0.99 4.89
N SER A 311 -38.88 0.01 3.97
CA SER A 311 -40.03 -0.38 3.13
C SER A 311 -40.48 -1.86 3.22
N SER A 312 -39.94 -2.71 4.13
CA SER A 312 -40.21 -4.17 4.11
C SER A 312 -40.70 -4.77 5.45
N PRO A 313 -41.77 -5.58 5.46
CA PRO A 313 -42.21 -6.36 6.63
C PRO A 313 -41.41 -7.67 6.79
N ARG A 314 -41.25 -8.09 8.04
CA ARG A 314 -40.44 -9.23 8.50
C ARG A 314 -41.01 -10.56 7.98
N SER A 315 -40.24 -11.27 7.16
CA SER A 315 -40.40 -12.72 6.95
C SER A 315 -39.11 -13.41 7.39
N SER A 316 -39.18 -14.68 7.74
CA SER A 316 -38.07 -15.53 8.18
C SER A 316 -38.07 -16.79 7.32
N PHE A 317 -36.99 -16.99 6.59
CA PHE A 317 -36.75 -18.09 5.67
C PHE A 317 -35.28 -18.45 5.81
N VAL A 318 -35.00 -19.74 5.71
CA VAL A 318 -33.67 -20.28 5.90
C VAL A 318 -32.95 -20.25 4.55
N PRO A 319 -31.78 -19.60 4.43
CA PRO A 319 -30.96 -19.68 3.23
C PRO A 319 -30.60 -21.13 2.94
N ASP A 320 -30.60 -21.49 1.65
CA ASP A 320 -30.11 -22.80 1.21
C ASP A 320 -28.60 -22.93 1.50
N ALA A 321 -27.86 -21.82 1.44
CA ALA A 321 -26.42 -21.73 1.73
C ALA A 321 -26.09 -21.71 3.23
N GLU A 322 -24.96 -22.33 3.58
CA GLU A 322 -24.48 -22.42 4.97
C GLU A 322 -23.59 -21.23 5.36
N ALA A 323 -23.01 -20.51 4.39
CA ALA A 323 -22.24 -19.30 4.62
C ALA A 323 -22.81 -18.13 3.79
N VAL A 324 -23.13 -17.03 4.46
CA VAL A 324 -23.84 -15.87 3.89
C VAL A 324 -23.08 -14.58 4.23
N HIS A 325 -22.90 -13.70 3.25
CA HIS A 325 -22.24 -12.40 3.45
C HIS A 325 -23.25 -11.24 3.31
N GLY A 326 -22.82 -10.00 3.57
CA GLY A 326 -23.69 -8.83 3.58
C GLY A 326 -23.23 -7.74 4.56
N THR A 327 -24.17 -6.85 4.91
CA THR A 327 -23.95 -5.70 5.80
C THR A 327 -25.04 -5.58 6.86
N PHE A 328 -24.66 -5.06 8.02
CA PHE A 328 -25.50 -4.67 9.14
C PHE A 328 -25.40 -3.15 9.35
N GLY A 329 -26.40 -2.42 8.85
CA GLY A 329 -26.31 -0.97 8.70
C GLY A 329 -25.18 -0.61 7.74
N PRO A 330 -24.26 0.28 8.10
CA PRO A 330 -23.10 0.61 7.27
C PRO A 330 -21.92 -0.36 7.42
N LEU A 331 -22.04 -1.41 8.25
CA LEU A 331 -20.95 -2.30 8.61
C LEU A 331 -21.02 -3.61 7.82
N PRO A 332 -19.93 -4.17 7.28
CA PRO A 332 -19.95 -5.54 6.79
C PRO A 332 -20.22 -6.52 7.92
N TRP A 333 -21.01 -7.57 7.66
CA TRP A 333 -21.39 -8.57 8.65
C TRP A 333 -21.85 -9.86 7.99
N TRP A 334 -21.26 -10.99 8.38
CA TRP A 334 -21.50 -12.30 7.76
C TRP A 334 -22.15 -13.29 8.73
N ASN A 335 -22.77 -14.33 8.18
CA ASN A 335 -23.40 -15.42 8.93
C ASN A 335 -22.90 -16.78 8.46
N VAL A 336 -22.85 -17.72 9.39
CA VAL A 336 -22.57 -19.13 9.15
C VAL A 336 -23.62 -19.96 9.88
N ILE A 337 -24.28 -20.86 9.16
CA ILE A 337 -25.34 -21.72 9.65
C ILE A 337 -24.77 -23.13 9.84
N VAL A 338 -24.75 -23.61 11.08
CA VAL A 338 -24.34 -24.97 11.43
C VAL A 338 -25.59 -25.85 11.62
N ARG A 339 -25.62 -26.97 10.92
CA ARG A 339 -26.74 -27.92 10.87
C ARG A 339 -26.41 -29.23 11.58
N THR A 340 -25.14 -29.64 11.61
CA THR A 340 -24.73 -30.91 12.24
C THR A 340 -24.11 -30.69 13.62
N ALA A 341 -24.17 -31.72 14.48
CA ALA A 341 -23.53 -31.69 15.79
C ALA A 341 -22.00 -31.48 15.69
N ALA A 342 -21.36 -32.01 14.64
CA ALA A 342 -19.93 -31.84 14.38
C ALA A 342 -19.58 -30.40 13.96
N GLU A 343 -20.40 -29.77 13.12
CA GLU A 343 -20.25 -28.34 12.78
C GLU A 343 -20.46 -27.45 14.00
N ALA A 344 -21.46 -27.75 14.84
CA ALA A 344 -21.70 -27.02 16.07
C ALA A 344 -20.51 -27.12 17.04
N GLU A 345 -19.91 -28.31 17.18
CA GLU A 345 -18.70 -28.50 17.99
C GLU A 345 -17.50 -27.71 17.44
N ALA A 346 -17.28 -27.73 16.12
CA ALA A 346 -16.21 -26.97 15.47
C ALA A 346 -16.42 -25.45 15.55
N ALA A 347 -17.65 -24.98 15.40
CA ALA A 347 -18.04 -23.59 15.57
C ALA A 347 -17.83 -23.11 17.01
N LEU A 348 -18.20 -23.94 18.00
CA LEU A 348 -17.95 -23.65 19.41
C LEU A 348 -16.45 -23.62 19.74
N ALA A 349 -15.66 -24.51 19.15
CA ALA A 349 -14.20 -24.49 19.29
C ALA A 349 -13.60 -23.17 18.80
N ALA A 350 -14.09 -22.63 17.67
CA ALA A 350 -13.65 -21.34 17.14
C ALA A 350 -13.87 -20.16 18.12
N PHE A 351 -14.93 -20.17 18.94
CA PHE A 351 -15.13 -19.13 19.98
C PHE A 351 -14.06 -19.15 21.06
N THR A 352 -13.61 -20.35 21.44
CA THR A 352 -12.66 -20.53 22.53
C THR A 352 -11.25 -20.10 22.13
N GLU A 353 -10.93 -20.18 20.85
CA GLU A 353 -9.56 -20.06 20.33
C GLU A 353 -9.23 -18.69 19.72
N GLY A 354 -10.23 -17.86 19.43
CA GLY A 354 -10.03 -16.46 19.05
C GLY A 354 -10.07 -16.18 17.54
N VAL A 355 -9.20 -15.27 17.08
CA VAL A 355 -9.29 -14.62 15.76
C VAL A 355 -9.07 -15.61 14.62
N LEU A 356 -10.03 -15.68 13.69
CA LEU A 356 -9.95 -16.49 12.48
C LEU A 356 -9.20 -15.74 11.37
N PRO A 357 -8.13 -16.30 10.78
CA PRO A 357 -7.53 -15.74 9.58
C PRO A 357 -8.50 -15.81 8.39
N LEU A 358 -8.59 -14.71 7.65
CA LEU A 358 -9.21 -14.69 6.33
C LEU A 358 -8.16 -14.98 5.26
N GLY A 359 -8.52 -15.89 4.36
CA GLY A 359 -7.80 -16.18 3.13
C GLY A 359 -8.66 -15.89 1.91
N PHE A 360 -8.07 -16.10 0.74
CA PHE A 360 -8.71 -15.88 -0.54
C PHE A 360 -8.34 -17.00 -1.52
N GLU A 361 -9.31 -17.46 -2.30
CA GLU A 361 -9.13 -18.37 -3.43
C GLU A 361 -9.93 -17.85 -4.65
N ARG A 362 -9.40 -18.06 -5.87
CA ARG A 362 -10.20 -17.85 -7.08
C ARG A 362 -11.07 -19.06 -7.31
N ASP A 363 -12.34 -18.83 -7.60
CA ASP A 363 -13.21 -19.90 -8.09
C ASP A 363 -12.63 -20.41 -9.43
N PRO A 364 -12.20 -21.69 -9.51
CA PRO A 364 -11.61 -22.24 -10.73
C PRO A 364 -12.63 -22.42 -11.85
N GLU A 365 -13.93 -22.49 -11.52
CA GLU A 365 -15.02 -22.68 -12.46
C GLU A 365 -15.58 -21.34 -12.97
N HIS A 366 -15.46 -20.27 -12.17
CA HIS A 366 -16.02 -18.95 -12.50
C HIS A 366 -15.00 -17.81 -12.31
N ARG A 367 -14.47 -17.29 -13.42
CA ARG A 367 -13.40 -16.27 -13.43
C ARG A 367 -13.74 -14.96 -12.71
N ASN A 368 -15.01 -14.62 -12.59
CA ASN A 368 -15.50 -13.39 -11.94
C ASN A 368 -16.00 -13.63 -10.51
N ARG A 369 -15.87 -14.86 -9.97
CA ARG A 369 -16.20 -15.15 -8.58
C ARG A 369 -14.96 -15.13 -7.70
N LEU A 370 -15.08 -14.49 -6.55
CA LEU A 370 -14.05 -14.33 -5.55
C LEU A 370 -14.46 -15.13 -4.31
N LEU A 371 -13.65 -16.10 -3.88
CA LEU A 371 -13.93 -16.90 -2.69
C LEU A 371 -13.12 -16.37 -1.50
N LEU A 372 -13.79 -15.86 -0.48
CA LEU A 372 -13.16 -15.54 0.80
C LEU A 372 -13.33 -16.71 1.76
N ILE A 373 -12.25 -17.05 2.44
CA ILE A 373 -12.20 -18.26 3.24
C ILE A 373 -11.88 -17.89 4.68
N CYS A 374 -12.81 -18.21 5.58
CA CYS A 374 -12.57 -18.11 7.01
C CYS A 374 -12.09 -19.47 7.52
N ARG A 375 -10.91 -19.52 8.13
CA ARG A 375 -10.31 -20.77 8.65
C ARG A 375 -10.04 -20.66 10.14
N LYS A 376 -10.13 -21.80 10.82
CA LYS A 376 -9.69 -21.96 12.20
C LYS A 376 -8.18 -21.67 12.38
N PRO A 377 -7.72 -21.13 13.54
CA PRO A 377 -6.30 -21.05 13.89
C PRO A 377 -5.76 -22.46 14.22
N ARG A 378 -4.49 -22.76 13.90
CA ARG A 378 -3.89 -24.10 14.10
C ARG A 378 -3.91 -24.55 15.56
N THR A 379 -4.77 -25.52 15.92
CA THR A 379 -4.88 -26.11 17.26
C THR A 379 -5.36 -27.57 17.20
N GLU A 380 -5.31 -28.30 18.32
CA GLU A 380 -5.71 -29.72 18.42
C GLU A 380 -7.22 -29.98 18.44
N SER A 381 -8.07 -28.96 18.55
CA SER A 381 -9.53 -29.14 18.57
C SER A 381 -10.13 -29.36 17.16
N PRO A 382 -11.42 -29.73 17.01
CA PRO A 382 -12.09 -29.76 15.72
C PRO A 382 -12.08 -28.38 15.03
N GLY A 383 -12.03 -28.33 13.70
CA GLY A 383 -11.98 -27.08 12.95
C GLY A 383 -13.11 -26.86 11.95
N MET A 384 -13.28 -25.61 11.54
CA MET A 384 -14.27 -25.21 10.54
C MET A 384 -13.61 -24.34 9.47
N GLN A 385 -13.94 -24.58 8.22
CA GLN A 385 -13.64 -23.71 7.10
C GLN A 385 -14.95 -23.24 6.46
N ALA A 386 -15.17 -21.94 6.40
CA ALA A 386 -16.35 -21.34 5.75
C ALA A 386 -15.94 -20.61 4.47
N HIS A 387 -16.71 -20.81 3.40
CA HIS A 387 -16.48 -20.23 2.07
C HIS A 387 -17.55 -19.19 1.76
N PHE A 388 -17.14 -17.94 1.53
CA PHE A 388 -18.01 -16.83 1.14
C PHE A 388 -17.75 -16.46 -0.32
N VAL A 389 -18.78 -16.56 -1.15
CA VAL A 389 -18.67 -16.38 -2.61
C VAL A 389 -19.13 -14.97 -3.00
N PHE A 390 -18.24 -14.18 -3.60
CA PHE A 390 -18.56 -12.85 -4.12
C PHE A 390 -18.58 -12.85 -5.65
N ASP A 391 -19.65 -12.33 -6.27
CA ASP A 391 -19.72 -12.12 -7.71
C ASP A 391 -19.23 -10.71 -8.07
N LEU A 392 -18.08 -10.61 -8.74
CA LEU A 392 -17.50 -9.33 -9.14
C LEU A 392 -18.25 -8.65 -10.29
N ASP A 393 -19.22 -9.31 -10.93
CA ASP A 393 -20.13 -8.65 -11.88
C ASP A 393 -21.30 -7.97 -11.15
N ASN A 394 -21.56 -8.31 -9.88
CA ASN A 394 -22.54 -7.64 -9.04
C ASN A 394 -21.90 -6.41 -8.34
N PRO A 395 -22.36 -5.17 -8.64
CA PRO A 395 -21.79 -3.96 -8.06
C PRO A 395 -21.96 -3.88 -6.54
N GLY A 396 -22.99 -4.51 -5.97
CA GLY A 396 -23.18 -4.60 -4.52
C GLY A 396 -22.09 -5.43 -3.82
N HIS A 397 -21.73 -6.59 -4.38
CA HIS A 397 -20.66 -7.45 -3.86
C HIS A 397 -19.30 -6.72 -3.94
N ALA A 398 -19.04 -6.00 -5.05
CA ALA A 398 -17.83 -5.21 -5.18
C ALA A 398 -17.76 -4.07 -4.15
N CYS A 399 -18.88 -3.37 -3.88
CA CYS A 399 -18.92 -2.35 -2.83
C CYS A 399 -18.77 -2.93 -1.40
N GLU A 400 -19.37 -4.09 -1.12
CA GLU A 400 -19.17 -4.80 0.15
C GLU A 400 -17.69 -5.16 0.36
N LEU A 401 -17.02 -5.68 -0.68
CA LEU A 401 -15.59 -5.98 -0.64
C LEU A 401 -14.73 -4.74 -0.37
N LEU A 402 -15.05 -3.58 -0.96
CA LEU A 402 -14.38 -2.31 -0.64
C LEU A 402 -14.57 -1.91 0.82
N LEU A 403 -15.79 -2.05 1.35
CA LEU A 403 -16.10 -1.75 2.75
C LEU A 403 -15.27 -2.63 3.70
N ILE A 404 -15.25 -3.93 3.45
CA ILE A 404 -14.50 -4.91 4.24
C ILE A 404 -13.00 -4.61 4.21
N ALA A 405 -12.45 -4.31 3.03
CA ALA A 405 -11.04 -3.98 2.88
C ALA A 405 -10.66 -2.68 3.60
N LYS A 406 -11.48 -1.63 3.53
CA LYS A 406 -11.23 -0.37 4.25
C LYS A 406 -11.33 -0.54 5.77
N ARG A 407 -12.20 -1.43 6.25
CA ARG A 407 -12.37 -1.71 7.68
C ARG A 407 -11.34 -2.70 8.25
N ALA A 408 -10.63 -3.44 7.39
CA ALA A 408 -9.64 -4.44 7.76
C ALA A 408 -10.20 -5.57 8.68
N GLY A 409 -11.48 -5.92 8.52
CA GLY A 409 -12.08 -7.03 9.25
C GLY A 409 -13.59 -7.10 9.12
N VAL A 410 -14.15 -8.25 9.49
CA VAL A 410 -15.58 -8.53 9.42
C VAL A 410 -16.02 -9.45 10.58
N PRO A 411 -17.09 -9.10 11.30
CA PRO A 411 -17.76 -9.99 12.24
C PRO A 411 -18.56 -11.09 11.52
N ILE A 412 -18.57 -12.28 12.11
CA ILE A 412 -19.22 -13.48 11.59
C ILE A 412 -20.08 -14.09 12.70
N ASP A 413 -21.40 -14.09 12.53
CA ASP A 413 -22.33 -14.75 13.43
C ASP A 413 -22.46 -16.25 13.10
N LEU A 414 -22.47 -17.09 14.13
CA LEU A 414 -22.67 -18.53 14.00
C LEU A 414 -24.08 -18.89 14.51
N TYR A 415 -24.86 -19.62 13.71
CA TYR A 415 -26.24 -20.02 14.03
C TYR A 415 -26.41 -21.53 13.98
N GLY A 416 -26.90 -22.15 15.05
CA GLY A 416 -27.30 -23.55 15.06
C GLY A 416 -28.75 -23.72 14.58
N GLN A 417 -29.02 -24.74 13.77
CA GLN A 417 -30.39 -25.08 13.35
C GLN A 417 -30.91 -26.34 14.03
N ALA A 418 -32.17 -26.29 14.46
CA ALA A 418 -32.91 -27.42 14.98
C ALA A 418 -34.35 -27.41 14.47
N HIS A 419 -34.96 -28.58 14.32
CA HIS A 419 -36.39 -28.68 14.07
C HIS A 419 -37.15 -28.55 15.40
N ASN A 420 -38.15 -27.67 15.44
CA ASN A 420 -39.04 -27.56 16.59
C ASN A 420 -40.09 -28.70 16.60
N GLU A 421 -40.97 -28.71 17.60
CA GLU A 421 -42.03 -29.72 17.75
C GLU A 421 -43.05 -29.75 16.60
N TYR A 422 -43.06 -28.72 15.74
CA TYR A 422 -43.92 -28.58 14.56
C TYR A 422 -43.17 -28.86 13.24
N ASP A 423 -41.95 -29.39 13.32
CA ASP A 423 -41.07 -29.66 12.17
C ASP A 423 -40.64 -28.38 11.41
N GLU A 424 -40.75 -27.21 12.05
CA GLU A 424 -40.26 -25.94 11.53
C GLU A 424 -38.79 -25.74 11.95
N ILE A 425 -37.98 -25.17 11.06
CA ILE A 425 -36.56 -24.90 11.34
C ILE A 425 -36.44 -23.65 12.23
N GLU A 426 -35.91 -23.84 13.43
CA GLU A 426 -35.55 -22.79 14.36
C GLU A 426 -34.03 -22.55 14.32
N SER A 427 -33.61 -21.29 14.20
CA SER A 427 -32.20 -20.89 14.18
C SER A 427 -31.82 -20.21 15.50
N THR A 428 -30.83 -20.76 16.20
CA THR A 428 -30.32 -20.27 17.49
C THR A 428 -28.97 -19.59 17.30
N HIS A 429 -28.81 -18.33 17.74
CA HIS A 429 -27.52 -17.64 17.70
C HIS A 429 -26.56 -18.25 18.73
N LEU A 430 -25.42 -18.76 18.26
CA LEU A 430 -24.39 -19.38 19.10
C LEU A 430 -23.36 -18.33 19.58
N GLY A 431 -23.10 -17.30 18.78
CA GLY A 431 -22.20 -16.19 19.10
C GLY A 431 -21.61 -15.52 17.85
N THR A 432 -20.71 -14.54 18.06
CA THR A 432 -20.04 -13.80 16.98
C THR A 432 -18.52 -13.91 17.08
N VAL A 433 -17.84 -14.23 15.97
CA VAL A 433 -16.38 -14.24 15.85
C VAL A 433 -15.95 -13.05 14.99
N TYR A 434 -14.78 -12.46 15.27
CA TYR A 434 -14.23 -11.38 14.46
C TYR A 434 -13.08 -11.90 13.60
N ALA A 435 -13.23 -11.80 12.28
CA ALA A 435 -12.24 -12.22 11.32
C ALA A 435 -11.44 -11.01 10.81
N HIS A 436 -10.12 -11.04 10.99
CA HIS A 436 -9.24 -9.92 10.64
C HIS A 436 -8.70 -10.07 9.22
N ILE A 437 -8.51 -8.94 8.54
CA ILE A 437 -7.92 -8.89 7.20
C ILE A 437 -6.61 -8.12 7.27
N GLY A 438 -5.51 -8.81 6.95
CA GLY A 438 -4.19 -8.19 6.85
C GLY A 438 -4.09 -7.19 5.69
N PRO A 439 -3.13 -6.26 5.74
CA PRO A 439 -3.02 -5.17 4.76
C PRO A 439 -2.80 -5.67 3.32
N GLU A 440 -2.13 -6.81 3.14
CA GLU A 440 -1.91 -7.42 1.82
C GLU A 440 -3.23 -7.90 1.21
N LEU A 441 -4.03 -8.64 1.99
CA LEU A 441 -5.33 -9.13 1.54
C LEU A 441 -6.32 -7.97 1.35
N ALA A 442 -6.31 -6.98 2.23
CA ALA A 442 -7.11 -5.77 2.07
C ALA A 442 -6.75 -5.02 0.77
N SER A 443 -5.47 -4.92 0.42
CA SER A 443 -5.01 -4.31 -0.83
C SER A 443 -5.48 -5.09 -2.06
N LEU A 444 -5.36 -6.42 -2.05
CA LEU A 444 -5.82 -7.29 -3.14
C LEU A 444 -7.34 -7.22 -3.34
N ILE A 445 -8.11 -7.27 -2.24
CA ILE A 445 -9.57 -7.12 -2.28
C ILE A 445 -9.94 -5.73 -2.80
N THR A 446 -9.27 -4.68 -2.33
CA THR A 446 -9.49 -3.30 -2.79
C THR A 446 -9.26 -3.19 -4.29
N GLU A 447 -8.16 -3.75 -4.80
CA GLU A 447 -7.85 -3.74 -6.23
C GLU A 447 -8.87 -4.52 -7.04
N ALA A 448 -9.23 -5.74 -6.63
CA ALA A 448 -10.20 -6.58 -7.31
C ALA A 448 -11.58 -5.89 -7.40
N ALA A 449 -12.06 -5.35 -6.29
CA ALA A 449 -13.33 -4.64 -6.21
C ALA A 449 -13.32 -3.31 -6.98
N THR A 450 -12.23 -2.54 -6.89
CA THR A 450 -12.08 -1.30 -7.67
C THR A 450 -12.09 -1.60 -9.18
N ASN A 451 -11.38 -2.64 -9.60
CA ASN A 451 -11.34 -3.04 -11.00
C ASN A 451 -12.70 -3.58 -11.48
N ALA A 452 -13.45 -4.27 -10.62
CA ALA A 452 -14.81 -4.70 -10.89
C ALA A 452 -15.75 -3.52 -11.14
N LEU A 453 -15.80 -2.57 -10.20
CA LEU A 453 -16.61 -1.36 -10.33
C LEU A 453 -16.20 -0.51 -11.53
N ALA A 454 -14.90 -0.40 -11.81
CA ALA A 454 -14.41 0.31 -12.98
C ALA A 454 -14.78 -0.34 -14.32
N ARG A 455 -14.96 -1.68 -14.37
CA ARG A 455 -15.48 -2.35 -15.59
C ARG A 455 -16.94 -2.00 -15.82
N SER A 456 -17.74 -1.93 -14.76
CA SER A 456 -19.15 -1.56 -14.83
C SER A 456 -19.36 -0.05 -15.04
N LEU A 457 -18.39 0.78 -14.64
CA LEU A 457 -18.47 2.25 -14.62
C LEU A 457 -17.19 2.91 -15.20
N PRO A 458 -16.81 2.63 -16.46
CA PRO A 458 -15.51 3.03 -17.01
C PRO A 458 -15.31 4.55 -17.11
N ASP A 459 -16.36 5.30 -17.47
CA ASP A 459 -16.30 6.78 -17.64
C ASP A 459 -16.26 7.55 -16.32
N PHE A 460 -16.41 6.84 -15.21
CA PHE A 460 -16.62 7.39 -13.88
C PHE A 460 -15.38 7.23 -13.00
N ARG A 461 -14.51 6.23 -13.26
CA ARG A 461 -13.27 6.00 -12.50
C ARG A 461 -12.35 7.23 -12.38
N ASN A 462 -12.25 8.04 -13.43
CA ASN A 462 -11.30 9.16 -13.50
C ASN A 462 -11.93 10.53 -13.22
N ARG A 463 -13.23 10.59 -12.92
CA ARG A 463 -13.89 11.84 -12.55
C ARG A 463 -13.40 12.34 -11.20
N ASP A 464 -13.50 13.65 -11.02
CA ASP A 464 -13.29 14.27 -9.74
C ASP A 464 -14.64 14.26 -9.01
N TYR A 465 -14.70 13.60 -7.85
CA TYR A 465 -15.89 13.48 -7.03
C TYR A 465 -15.73 14.30 -5.78
N ASP A 466 -16.77 15.05 -5.44
CA ASP A 466 -16.92 15.70 -4.14
C ASP A 466 -17.45 14.69 -3.09
N GLU A 467 -17.25 14.96 -1.80
CA GLU A 467 -17.69 14.13 -0.66
C GLU A 467 -19.22 13.91 -0.61
N HIS A 468 -19.99 14.72 -1.36
CA HIS A 468 -21.45 14.66 -1.40
C HIS A 468 -21.99 14.05 -2.70
N GLU A 469 -21.15 13.83 -3.71
CA GLU A 469 -21.59 13.32 -5.01
C GLU A 469 -21.61 11.79 -5.02
N GLY A 470 -22.82 11.23 -4.98
CA GLY A 470 -23.05 9.83 -5.34
C GLY A 470 -22.75 9.59 -6.83
N ILE A 471 -22.51 8.34 -7.19
CA ILE A 471 -22.28 7.92 -8.57
C ILE A 471 -23.64 7.51 -9.15
N GLU A 472 -24.31 8.43 -9.85
CA GLU A 472 -25.66 8.20 -10.42
C GLU A 472 -25.80 6.87 -11.20
N PRO A 473 -24.88 6.46 -12.11
CA PRO A 473 -25.02 5.17 -12.78
C PRO A 473 -24.83 3.96 -11.86
N LEU A 474 -24.05 4.08 -10.79
CA LEU A 474 -23.96 3.04 -9.77
C LEU A 474 -25.25 2.95 -8.98
N GLU A 475 -25.85 4.10 -8.63
CA GLU A 475 -27.14 4.16 -7.97
C GLU A 475 -28.21 3.45 -8.82
N GLU A 476 -28.25 3.72 -10.12
CA GLU A 476 -29.17 3.05 -11.05
C GLU A 476 -28.88 1.55 -11.19
N ALA A 477 -27.60 1.16 -11.28
CA ALA A 477 -27.21 -0.24 -11.31
C ALA A 477 -27.65 -0.99 -10.04
N LEU A 478 -27.51 -0.36 -8.86
CA LEU A 478 -27.96 -0.92 -7.58
C LEU A 478 -29.49 -1.00 -7.48
N ARG A 479 -30.22 -0.03 -8.03
CA ARG A 479 -31.70 -0.09 -8.12
C ARG A 479 -32.20 -1.18 -9.05
N CYS A 480 -31.42 -1.51 -10.08
CA CYS A 480 -31.72 -2.55 -11.05
C CYS A 480 -31.48 -3.97 -10.52
N LEU A 481 -30.77 -4.12 -9.38
CA LEU A 481 -30.68 -5.40 -8.67
C LEU A 481 -32.06 -5.79 -8.15
N SER A 482 -32.37 -7.09 -8.14
CA SER A 482 -33.63 -7.57 -7.59
C SER A 482 -33.74 -7.18 -6.12
N ARG A 483 -34.97 -6.95 -5.63
CA ARG A 483 -35.21 -6.63 -4.22
C ARG A 483 -34.58 -7.67 -3.27
N ALA A 484 -34.58 -8.93 -3.68
CA ALA A 484 -33.94 -10.03 -2.96
C ALA A 484 -32.41 -9.84 -2.81
N GLU A 485 -31.72 -9.46 -3.90
CA GLU A 485 -30.27 -9.19 -3.88
C GLU A 485 -29.93 -7.97 -3.02
N VAL A 486 -30.78 -6.94 -3.02
CA VAL A 486 -30.55 -5.75 -2.18
C VAL A 486 -30.83 -6.02 -0.70
N GLU A 487 -31.88 -6.78 -0.39
CA GLU A 487 -32.20 -7.19 0.98
C GLU A 487 -31.06 -8.05 1.57
N HIS A 488 -30.46 -8.95 0.76
CA HIS A 488 -29.29 -9.76 1.14
C HIS A 488 -28.10 -8.91 1.62
N PHE A 489 -27.79 -7.79 0.94
CA PHE A 489 -26.72 -6.91 1.39
C PHE A 489 -27.01 -6.26 2.73
N SER A 490 -28.26 -6.12 3.14
CA SER A 490 -28.64 -5.31 4.30
C SER A 490 -28.99 -6.13 5.55
N SER A 491 -28.95 -7.45 5.44
CA SER A 491 -29.43 -8.36 6.48
C SER A 491 -28.33 -9.06 7.24
N GLY A 492 -27.08 -8.60 7.19
CA GLY A 492 -25.92 -9.37 7.65
C GLY A 492 -25.99 -9.96 9.07
N ARG A 493 -26.86 -9.46 9.96
CA ARG A 493 -27.10 -10.01 11.31
C ARG A 493 -28.43 -10.74 11.52
N ARG A 494 -29.29 -10.76 10.51
CA ARG A 494 -30.61 -11.41 10.53
C ARG A 494 -30.63 -12.35 9.35
N ILE A 495 -30.72 -13.65 9.60
CA ILE A 495 -30.90 -14.65 8.55
C ILE A 495 -32.04 -14.17 7.62
N ALA A 496 -31.67 -13.74 6.41
CA ALA A 496 -32.58 -13.05 5.50
C ALA A 496 -33.30 -14.00 4.58
N VAL A 497 -34.52 -13.58 4.23
CA VAL A 497 -35.37 -14.23 3.26
C VAL A 497 -34.97 -13.81 1.86
N SER A 498 -34.31 -14.69 1.16
CA SER A 498 -34.44 -14.80 -0.29
C SER A 498 -33.98 -16.19 -0.74
N SER A 499 -34.81 -16.87 -1.53
CA SER A 499 -34.38 -18.04 -2.30
C SER A 499 -33.81 -17.53 -3.61
N HIS A 500 -32.52 -17.63 -3.89
CA HIS A 500 -32.00 -17.55 -5.26
C HIS A 500 -30.79 -18.46 -5.50
N HIS A 501 -30.70 -18.85 -6.78
CA HIS A 501 -29.96 -19.96 -7.37
C HIS A 501 -28.44 -19.76 -7.45
N ASN A 502 -27.71 -20.88 -7.38
CA ASN A 502 -26.39 -21.17 -7.97
C ASN A 502 -25.14 -20.42 -7.43
N LEU A 503 -25.19 -19.88 -6.21
CA LEU A 503 -24.04 -19.34 -5.49
C LEU A 503 -24.01 -19.88 -4.05
N GLU A 504 -23.64 -21.14 -3.89
CA GLU A 504 -23.60 -21.77 -2.56
C GLU A 504 -22.25 -21.51 -1.88
N GLY A 505 -22.28 -20.68 -0.84
CA GLY A 505 -21.25 -20.69 0.20
C GLY A 505 -21.45 -21.91 1.11
N GLY A 506 -20.36 -22.53 1.53
CA GLY A 506 -20.39 -23.81 2.25
C GLY A 506 -19.50 -23.85 3.48
N ILE A 507 -19.72 -24.87 4.30
CA ILE A 507 -18.91 -25.16 5.48
C ILE A 507 -18.26 -26.54 5.33
N GLU A 508 -17.00 -26.64 5.73
CA GLU A 508 -16.29 -27.91 5.86
C GLU A 508 -15.81 -28.09 7.31
N VAL A 509 -16.16 -29.22 7.92
CA VAL A 509 -15.63 -29.63 9.23
C VAL A 509 -14.30 -30.34 9.05
N LEU A 510 -13.29 -29.87 9.78
CA LEU A 510 -11.93 -30.36 9.73
C LEU A 510 -11.67 -31.29 10.91
N SER A 511 -11.33 -32.54 10.63
CA SER A 511 -10.94 -33.55 11.64
C SER A 511 -9.47 -33.46 12.08
N SER A 512 -8.66 -32.67 11.39
CA SER A 512 -7.27 -32.30 11.68
C SER A 512 -6.91 -31.03 10.88
N ASP A 513 -5.92 -30.25 11.31
CA ASP A 513 -5.39 -29.12 10.52
C ASP A 513 -5.09 -29.60 9.07
N PRO A 514 -5.81 -29.10 8.04
CA PRO A 514 -5.39 -29.36 6.68
C PRO A 514 -4.00 -28.72 6.51
N PRO A 515 -3.06 -29.35 5.78
CA PRO A 515 -1.82 -28.68 5.43
C PRO A 515 -2.18 -27.32 4.84
N VAL A 516 -1.51 -26.25 5.27
CA VAL A 516 -1.64 -24.96 4.57
C VAL A 516 -1.08 -25.18 3.18
N THR A 517 -1.98 -25.53 2.27
CA THR A 517 -1.74 -25.49 0.86
C THR A 517 -1.80 -24.02 0.46
N LEU A 518 -0.64 -23.35 0.51
CA LEU A 518 -0.34 -22.29 -0.46
C LEU A 518 -0.10 -22.89 -1.87
N SER A 519 -0.58 -24.11 -2.11
CA SER A 519 -0.66 -24.75 -3.42
C SER A 519 -2.04 -24.54 -4.03
N GLY A 520 -2.43 -23.27 -4.19
CA GLY A 520 -3.30 -22.86 -5.30
C GLY A 520 -2.53 -22.76 -6.62
N PHE A 521 -1.20 -22.96 -6.60
CA PHE A 521 -0.36 -23.17 -7.77
C PHE A 521 0.75 -24.20 -7.47
N SER A 522 0.38 -25.44 -7.15
CA SER A 522 1.32 -26.56 -7.31
C SER A 522 0.64 -27.93 -7.43
N ARG A 523 1.02 -28.63 -8.51
CA ARG A 523 0.82 -30.05 -8.90
C ARG A 523 -0.35 -30.28 -9.86
N GLY A 524 -0.22 -31.05 -10.94
CA GLY A 524 0.93 -31.81 -11.45
C GLY A 524 0.45 -32.96 -12.33
N THR A 525 1.27 -33.36 -13.32
CA THR A 525 1.23 -34.71 -13.87
C THR A 525 2.66 -35.23 -13.98
N LYS A 526 3.05 -36.06 -12.99
CA LYS A 526 4.00 -37.18 -13.18
C LYS A 526 3.24 -38.22 -14.04
N ARG A 527 3.79 -39.09 -14.88
CA ARG A 527 5.13 -39.68 -15.07
C ARG A 527 5.02 -40.46 -16.40
N HIS A 528 6.08 -40.53 -17.20
CA HIS A 528 6.48 -41.81 -17.78
C HIS A 528 7.97 -41.81 -18.07
N GLN A 529 8.67 -42.62 -17.27
CA GLN A 529 10.07 -42.93 -17.37
C GLN A 529 10.23 -43.89 -18.56
N LYS A 530 10.94 -43.47 -19.60
CA LYS A 530 11.58 -44.39 -20.55
C LYS A 530 13.06 -44.04 -20.65
N THR A 531 13.83 -45.03 -20.26
CA THR A 531 15.28 -45.14 -20.27
C THR A 531 15.85 -44.88 -21.66
N SER A 532 16.77 -43.93 -21.78
CA SER A 532 17.84 -43.98 -22.78
C SER A 532 19.07 -43.22 -22.28
N SER A 533 20.22 -43.83 -22.50
CA SER A 533 21.55 -43.57 -21.95
C SER A 533 22.10 -42.15 -22.20
N PRO A 534 23.13 -41.71 -21.44
CA PRO A 534 23.52 -40.31 -21.37
C PRO A 534 24.25 -39.88 -22.65
N ARG A 535 23.72 -38.88 -23.35
CA ARG A 535 24.49 -38.13 -24.33
C ARG A 535 25.22 -37.01 -23.57
N LYS A 536 26.55 -37.10 -23.58
CA LYS A 536 27.49 -36.01 -23.28
C LYS A 536 26.94 -34.69 -23.85
N THR A 537 26.69 -33.72 -23.00
CA THR A 537 26.63 -32.31 -23.39
C THR A 537 27.59 -31.56 -22.49
N ASP A 538 28.58 -30.99 -23.16
CA ASP A 538 29.75 -30.32 -22.61
C ASP A 538 29.41 -29.37 -21.45
N ILE A 539 30.19 -29.51 -20.38
CA ILE A 539 30.33 -28.47 -19.35
C ILE A 539 31.02 -27.30 -20.06
N GLY A 540 30.22 -26.38 -20.57
CA GLY A 540 30.70 -25.15 -21.20
C GLY A 540 31.48 -24.34 -20.18
N THR A 541 32.70 -23.96 -20.55
CA THR A 541 33.57 -23.01 -19.86
C THR A 541 32.78 -21.76 -19.44
N PRO A 542 33.00 -21.20 -18.22
CA PRO A 542 32.35 -19.96 -17.81
C PRO A 542 32.59 -18.86 -18.85
N LEU A 543 31.51 -18.21 -19.30
CA LEU A 543 31.60 -17.18 -20.31
C LEU A 543 32.13 -15.87 -19.68
N PRO A 544 33.04 -15.14 -20.37
CA PRO A 544 33.58 -13.88 -19.85
C PRO A 544 32.49 -12.82 -19.63
N PRO A 545 32.72 -11.82 -18.76
CA PRO A 545 31.74 -10.78 -18.45
C PRO A 545 31.25 -10.09 -19.73
N PRO A 546 29.92 -9.90 -19.89
CA PRO A 546 29.35 -9.41 -21.13
C PRO A 546 29.61 -7.92 -21.30
N ARG A 547 30.36 -7.55 -22.34
CA ARG A 547 30.60 -6.13 -22.73
C ARG A 547 29.40 -5.44 -23.39
N THR A 548 28.24 -6.10 -23.44
CA THR A 548 27.04 -5.62 -24.15
C THR A 548 25.78 -5.92 -23.34
N THR A 549 24.99 -4.87 -23.08
CA THR A 549 23.64 -4.93 -22.50
C THR A 549 22.61 -4.59 -23.56
N GLY A 550 21.37 -4.99 -23.36
CA GLY A 550 20.27 -4.66 -24.25
C GLY A 550 18.95 -5.16 -23.70
N PHE A 551 17.97 -5.32 -24.58
CA PHE A 551 16.62 -5.70 -24.19
C PHE A 551 16.19 -7.01 -24.82
N VAL A 552 15.52 -7.84 -24.02
CA VAL A 552 14.58 -8.84 -24.53
C VAL A 552 13.19 -8.24 -24.44
N TYR A 553 12.43 -8.25 -25.54
CA TYR A 553 11.15 -7.56 -25.63
C TYR A 553 10.04 -8.47 -26.13
N VAL A 554 8.81 -8.05 -25.83
CA VAL A 554 7.57 -8.60 -26.38
C VAL A 554 6.91 -7.53 -27.23
N GLN A 555 6.56 -7.89 -28.45
CA GLN A 555 5.88 -7.03 -29.42
C GLN A 555 4.59 -7.69 -29.93
N ARG A 556 3.59 -6.88 -30.22
CA ARG A 556 2.32 -7.31 -30.84
C ARG A 556 2.13 -6.60 -32.17
N ASN A 557 1.52 -7.28 -33.12
CA ASN A 557 1.01 -6.67 -34.35
C ASN A 557 -0.51 -6.82 -34.38
N PRO A 558 -1.29 -5.75 -34.58
CA PRO A 558 -2.75 -5.85 -34.67
C PRO A 558 -3.28 -6.83 -35.72
N ALA A 559 -2.52 -7.12 -36.79
CA ALA A 559 -2.90 -8.12 -37.80
C ALA A 559 -2.89 -9.57 -37.27
N PHE A 560 -2.18 -9.82 -36.16
CA PHE A 560 -2.00 -11.14 -35.56
C PHE A 560 -2.31 -11.07 -34.05
N PRO A 561 -3.56 -10.78 -33.64
CA PRO A 561 -3.90 -10.42 -32.26
C PRO A 561 -3.61 -11.52 -31.23
N ASP A 562 -3.66 -12.79 -31.63
CA ASP A 562 -3.40 -13.95 -30.77
C ASP A 562 -1.91 -14.38 -30.76
N MET A 563 -1.03 -13.57 -31.36
CA MET A 563 0.39 -13.89 -31.49
C MET A 563 1.27 -12.77 -30.93
N LEU A 564 2.25 -13.17 -30.14
CA LEU A 564 3.29 -12.28 -29.64
C LEU A 564 4.61 -12.59 -30.33
N LYS A 565 5.32 -11.54 -30.73
CA LYS A 565 6.70 -11.63 -31.16
C LYS A 565 7.61 -11.43 -29.96
N ILE A 566 8.50 -12.38 -29.69
CA ILE A 566 9.52 -12.26 -28.65
C ILE A 566 10.87 -12.19 -29.32
N GLY A 567 11.62 -11.12 -29.07
CA GLY A 567 12.92 -10.90 -29.70
C GLY A 567 13.88 -10.14 -28.79
N TYR A 568 15.08 -9.91 -29.29
CA TYR A 568 16.09 -9.11 -28.59
C TYR A 568 16.60 -7.94 -29.44
N THR A 569 17.25 -6.99 -28.78
CA THR A 569 17.89 -5.82 -29.41
C THR A 569 19.03 -5.29 -28.55
N ASP A 570 20.07 -4.76 -29.20
CA ASP A 570 21.13 -3.93 -28.61
C ASP A 570 20.82 -2.41 -28.72
N LEU A 571 19.67 -2.07 -29.32
CA LEU A 571 19.08 -0.73 -29.42
C LEU A 571 17.80 -0.66 -28.56
N LEU A 572 16.98 0.38 -28.73
CA LEU A 572 15.64 0.40 -28.13
C LEU A 572 14.69 -0.58 -28.81
N ALA A 573 13.73 -1.10 -28.05
CA ALA A 573 12.70 -2.00 -28.57
C ALA A 573 11.83 -1.30 -29.62
N GLU A 574 11.62 0.01 -29.48
CA GLU A 574 10.92 0.89 -30.41
C GLU A 574 11.66 0.99 -31.75
N ASP A 575 12.99 1.13 -31.73
CA ASP A 575 13.80 1.16 -32.96
C ASP A 575 13.65 -0.17 -33.71
N ARG A 576 13.60 -1.28 -32.97
CA ARG A 576 13.39 -2.61 -33.54
C ARG A 576 11.98 -2.78 -34.08
N ALA A 577 10.95 -2.31 -33.38
CA ALA A 577 9.57 -2.32 -33.85
C ALA A 577 9.41 -1.53 -35.16
N LYS A 578 9.98 -0.32 -35.26
CA LYS A 578 9.98 0.49 -36.48
C LYS A 578 10.67 -0.22 -37.65
N ASN A 579 11.84 -0.81 -37.42
CA ASN A 579 12.58 -1.55 -38.45
C ASN A 579 11.84 -2.79 -38.98
N LEU A 580 10.99 -3.41 -38.16
CA LEU A 580 10.21 -4.59 -38.54
C LEU A 580 8.87 -4.24 -39.20
N SER A 581 8.41 -2.99 -39.07
CA SER A 581 7.12 -2.50 -39.57
C SER A 581 7.17 -2.05 -41.05
N GLY A 582 7.94 -2.76 -41.89
CA GLY A 582 8.07 -2.48 -43.32
C GLY A 582 6.89 -2.99 -44.16
N THR A 583 7.01 -2.97 -45.49
CA THR A 583 5.94 -3.36 -46.43
C THR A 583 5.49 -4.83 -46.33
N SER A 584 6.17 -5.65 -45.54
CA SER A 584 5.89 -7.07 -45.33
C SER A 584 4.90 -7.36 -44.20
N VAL A 585 4.44 -6.35 -43.44
CA VAL A 585 3.42 -6.50 -42.40
C VAL A 585 2.30 -5.46 -42.53
N PRO A 586 1.03 -5.80 -42.24
CA PRO A 586 -0.10 -4.88 -42.49
C PRO A 586 -0.17 -3.69 -41.54
N PHE A 587 0.26 -3.85 -40.29
CA PHE A 587 0.25 -2.83 -39.25
C PHE A 587 1.63 -2.75 -38.57
N PRO A 588 1.98 -1.64 -37.91
CA PRO A 588 3.20 -1.56 -37.13
C PRO A 588 3.16 -2.47 -35.89
N PHE A 589 4.34 -2.73 -35.31
CA PHE A 589 4.46 -3.45 -34.04
C PHE A 589 4.41 -2.52 -32.83
N ASP A 590 3.66 -2.90 -31.80
CA ASP A 590 3.62 -2.26 -30.49
C ASP A 590 4.50 -3.02 -29.51
N VAL A 591 5.37 -2.33 -28.78
CA VAL A 591 6.21 -2.95 -27.72
C VAL A 591 5.38 -3.03 -26.44
N LEU A 592 5.06 -4.26 -26.00
CA LEU A 592 4.26 -4.49 -24.80
C LEU A 592 5.11 -4.65 -23.53
N PHE A 593 6.33 -5.15 -23.66
CA PHE A 593 7.23 -5.40 -22.54
C PHE A 593 8.70 -5.38 -22.99
N ARG A 594 9.60 -5.05 -22.06
CA ARG A 594 11.06 -5.17 -22.23
C ARG A 594 11.72 -5.51 -20.90
N ALA A 595 12.76 -6.33 -20.94
CA ALA A 595 13.64 -6.59 -19.81
C ALA A 595 15.06 -6.17 -20.18
N HIS A 596 15.63 -5.23 -19.42
CA HIS A 596 17.04 -4.87 -19.55
C HIS A 596 17.88 -6.03 -19.01
N THR A 597 18.86 -6.47 -19.79
CA THR A 597 19.65 -7.65 -19.44
C THR A 597 21.03 -7.61 -20.07
N SER A 598 21.98 -8.26 -19.40
CA SER A 598 23.21 -8.70 -20.02
C SER A 598 22.92 -9.85 -20.99
N ARG A 599 23.72 -9.99 -22.06
CA ARG A 599 23.58 -11.13 -23.00
C ARG A 599 22.14 -11.32 -23.55
N PRO A 600 21.49 -10.25 -24.05
CA PRO A 600 20.06 -10.30 -24.43
C PRO A 600 19.75 -11.37 -25.50
N LYS A 601 20.70 -11.66 -26.39
CA LYS A 601 20.58 -12.75 -27.37
C LYS A 601 20.47 -14.13 -26.72
N ASP A 602 21.27 -14.40 -25.69
CA ASP A 602 21.29 -15.72 -25.05
C ASP A 602 20.02 -15.95 -24.22
N VAL A 603 19.55 -14.89 -23.56
CA VAL A 603 18.27 -14.87 -22.84
C VAL A 603 17.12 -15.14 -23.82
N GLU A 604 17.07 -14.42 -24.95
CA GLU A 604 16.05 -14.62 -25.97
C GLU A 604 16.03 -16.04 -26.53
N GLN A 605 17.20 -16.62 -26.82
CA GLN A 605 17.28 -18.00 -27.27
C GLN A 605 16.79 -18.99 -26.21
N ALA A 606 17.06 -18.74 -24.93
CA ALA A 606 16.53 -19.55 -23.84
C ALA A 606 14.99 -19.45 -23.77
N VAL A 607 14.43 -18.24 -23.92
CA VAL A 607 12.97 -18.03 -23.98
C VAL A 607 12.35 -18.77 -25.16
N HIS A 608 12.98 -18.71 -26.34
CA HIS A 608 12.50 -19.43 -27.52
C HIS A 608 12.53 -20.95 -27.33
N ARG A 609 13.55 -21.49 -26.67
CA ARG A 609 13.62 -22.91 -26.30
C ARG A 609 12.52 -23.27 -25.30
N LEU A 610 12.32 -22.45 -24.27
CA LEU A 610 11.29 -22.65 -23.24
C LEU A 610 9.88 -22.64 -23.85
N LEU A 611 9.62 -21.74 -24.81
CA LEU A 611 8.32 -21.57 -25.45
C LEU A 611 8.19 -22.29 -26.81
N THR A 612 9.02 -23.32 -27.05
CA THR A 612 9.05 -24.02 -28.36
C THR A 612 7.70 -24.64 -28.72
N ALA A 613 6.96 -25.18 -27.75
CA ALA A 613 5.65 -25.80 -28.00
C ALA A 613 4.57 -24.78 -28.41
N GLN A 614 4.73 -23.52 -28.00
CA GLN A 614 3.80 -22.43 -28.29
C GLN A 614 4.23 -21.61 -29.53
N ARG A 615 5.37 -21.96 -30.14
CA ARG A 615 5.93 -21.29 -31.31
C ARG A 615 5.11 -21.61 -32.55
N VAL A 616 4.64 -20.58 -33.25
CA VAL A 616 3.73 -20.73 -34.41
C VAL A 616 4.44 -21.38 -35.60
N ASN A 617 5.71 -21.05 -35.80
CA ASN A 617 6.55 -21.63 -36.84
C ASN A 617 7.97 -21.78 -36.30
N ALA A 618 8.57 -22.96 -36.47
CA ALA A 618 9.89 -23.28 -35.93
C ALA A 618 11.00 -22.30 -36.40
N SER A 619 10.85 -21.68 -37.57
CA SER A 619 11.80 -20.72 -38.15
C SER A 619 11.46 -19.25 -37.89
N LYS A 620 10.38 -18.94 -37.15
CA LYS A 620 9.92 -17.56 -36.88
C LYS A 620 9.73 -17.31 -35.40
N GLU A 621 9.86 -16.07 -34.97
CA GLU A 621 9.91 -15.70 -33.54
C GLU A 621 8.52 -15.28 -33.01
N PHE A 622 7.47 -16.00 -33.41
CA PHE A 622 6.08 -15.72 -33.02
C PHE A 622 5.51 -16.86 -32.18
N PHE A 623 4.78 -16.51 -31.13
CA PHE A 623 4.31 -17.43 -30.10
C PHE A 623 2.84 -17.17 -29.78
N ARG A 624 2.04 -18.23 -29.59
CA ARG A 624 0.68 -18.17 -29.06
C ARG A 624 0.70 -18.32 -27.54
N VAL A 625 1.00 -17.21 -26.85
CA VAL A 625 1.06 -17.12 -25.38
C VAL A 625 0.46 -15.79 -24.93
N SER A 626 -0.03 -15.72 -23.68
CA SER A 626 -0.40 -14.44 -23.08
C SER A 626 0.83 -13.58 -22.81
N LEU A 627 0.63 -12.27 -22.65
CA LEU A 627 1.72 -11.35 -22.29
C LEU A 627 2.38 -11.75 -20.98
N ASP A 628 1.59 -12.09 -19.95
CA ASP A 628 2.10 -12.53 -18.64
C ASP A 628 2.98 -13.78 -18.74
N THR A 629 2.57 -14.75 -19.59
CA THR A 629 3.36 -15.97 -19.83
C THR A 629 4.69 -15.63 -20.52
N ALA A 630 4.70 -14.69 -21.47
CA ALA A 630 5.92 -14.24 -22.11
C ALA A 630 6.84 -13.49 -21.14
N ILE A 631 6.29 -12.62 -20.28
CA ILE A 631 7.05 -11.89 -19.24
C ILE A 631 7.70 -12.87 -18.26
N GLU A 632 6.93 -13.84 -17.75
CA GLU A 632 7.44 -14.84 -16.81
C GLU A 632 8.53 -15.72 -17.44
N ALA A 633 8.33 -16.13 -18.70
CA ALA A 633 9.34 -16.86 -19.45
C ALA A 633 10.65 -16.05 -19.60
N ILE A 634 10.55 -14.74 -19.91
CA ILE A 634 11.72 -13.85 -20.00
C ILE A 634 12.42 -13.74 -18.65
N ARG A 635 11.70 -13.44 -17.57
CA ARG A 635 12.28 -13.31 -16.22
C ARG A 635 12.96 -14.60 -15.76
N ARG A 636 12.32 -15.75 -15.99
CA ARG A 636 12.89 -17.06 -15.68
C ARG A 636 14.18 -17.31 -16.47
N CYS A 637 14.15 -17.14 -17.79
CA CYS A 637 15.33 -17.36 -18.62
C CYS A 637 16.45 -16.36 -18.32
N GLN A 638 16.13 -15.12 -17.93
CA GLN A 638 17.11 -14.15 -17.46
C GLN A 638 17.81 -14.64 -16.18
N ARG A 639 17.05 -15.16 -15.20
CA ARG A 639 17.62 -15.77 -13.98
C ARG A 639 18.53 -16.95 -14.30
N GLU A 640 18.14 -17.80 -15.25
CA GLU A 640 18.92 -18.97 -15.65
C GLU A 640 20.20 -18.60 -16.43
N VAL A 641 20.14 -17.61 -17.33
CA VAL A 641 21.23 -17.28 -18.26
C VAL A 641 22.22 -16.26 -17.68
N THR A 642 21.75 -15.32 -16.86
CA THR A 642 22.58 -14.22 -16.32
C THR A 642 22.51 -14.07 -14.79
N GLY A 643 21.80 -14.96 -14.09
CA GLY A 643 21.80 -15.01 -12.63
C GLY A 643 23.12 -15.51 -12.05
N ILE A 644 23.20 -15.60 -10.72
CA ILE A 644 24.44 -15.92 -9.98
C ILE A 644 25.12 -17.22 -10.42
N ASN A 645 24.34 -18.20 -10.85
CA ASN A 645 24.84 -19.50 -11.32
C ASN A 645 25.58 -19.43 -12.67
N SER A 646 25.41 -18.33 -13.42
CA SER A 646 26.11 -18.11 -14.68
C SER A 646 27.53 -17.56 -14.52
N TRP A 647 27.90 -17.15 -13.29
CA TRP A 647 29.20 -16.59 -12.96
C TRP A 647 30.09 -17.62 -12.26
N GLU A 648 31.40 -17.57 -12.51
CA GLU A 648 32.35 -18.41 -11.78
C GLU A 648 32.39 -18.00 -10.30
N PRO A 649 32.26 -18.95 -9.34
CA PRO A 649 32.20 -18.61 -7.93
C PRO A 649 33.59 -18.25 -7.38
N ILE A 650 33.62 -17.68 -6.18
CA ILE A 650 34.87 -17.45 -5.42
C ILE A 650 35.68 -18.75 -5.38
N PRO A 651 37.01 -18.71 -5.65
CA PRO A 651 37.90 -17.55 -5.64
C PRO A 651 38.05 -16.79 -6.97
N ALA A 652 37.25 -17.09 -8.00
CA ALA A 652 37.34 -16.38 -9.27
C ALA A 652 36.98 -14.89 -9.11
N LEU A 653 37.84 -14.02 -9.64
CA LEU A 653 37.75 -12.57 -9.47
C LEU A 653 37.27 -11.90 -10.75
N HIS A 654 36.05 -11.35 -10.73
CA HIS A 654 35.45 -10.66 -11.87
C HIS A 654 35.82 -9.17 -11.85
N ARG A 655 36.85 -8.79 -12.60
CA ARG A 655 37.33 -7.41 -12.66
C ARG A 655 36.41 -6.54 -13.51
N LEU A 656 36.10 -5.35 -13.02
CA LEU A 656 35.28 -4.33 -13.69
C LEU A 656 36.18 -3.18 -14.17
N PRO A 657 36.80 -3.27 -15.36
CA PRO A 657 37.47 -2.14 -16.00
C PRO A 657 36.46 -1.06 -16.38
N ALA A 658 36.94 0.17 -16.57
CA ALA A 658 36.08 1.27 -16.97
C ALA A 658 35.37 1.00 -18.31
N ASN A 659 34.14 1.51 -18.42
CA ASN A 659 33.16 1.28 -19.47
C ASN A 659 32.51 -0.12 -19.49
N ASP A 660 32.83 -1.01 -18.56
CA ASP A 660 32.09 -2.26 -18.39
C ASP A 660 30.69 -2.01 -17.78
N ARG A 661 29.77 -2.90 -18.14
CA ARG A 661 28.34 -2.79 -17.85
C ARG A 661 27.80 -4.15 -17.48
N VAL A 662 27.31 -4.28 -16.26
CA VAL A 662 26.80 -5.54 -15.73
C VAL A 662 25.38 -5.33 -15.23
N VAL A 663 24.47 -6.22 -15.61
CA VAL A 663 23.08 -6.22 -15.16
C VAL A 663 22.80 -7.56 -14.50
N LEU A 664 22.61 -7.54 -13.19
CA LEU A 664 22.38 -8.73 -12.38
C LEU A 664 20.89 -8.87 -12.09
N PRO A 665 20.20 -9.93 -12.58
CA PRO A 665 18.85 -10.24 -12.15
C PRO A 665 18.88 -10.87 -10.77
N LEU A 666 18.14 -10.27 -9.84
CA LEU A 666 18.16 -10.63 -8.43
C LEU A 666 16.90 -11.42 -8.05
N ARG A 667 17.04 -12.14 -6.94
CA ARG A 667 15.93 -12.81 -6.24
C ARG A 667 15.85 -12.25 -4.83
N ALA A 668 14.65 -12.27 -4.26
CA ALA A 668 14.42 -11.81 -2.90
C ALA A 668 15.32 -12.59 -1.91
N GLY A 669 15.94 -11.86 -0.98
CA GLY A 669 16.83 -12.41 0.04
C GLY A 669 18.29 -12.56 -0.40
N GLN A 670 18.66 -12.34 -1.67
CA GLN A 670 20.07 -12.34 -2.06
C GLN A 670 20.81 -11.16 -1.39
N LEU A 671 22.02 -11.42 -0.89
CA LEU A 671 22.82 -10.45 -0.14
C LEU A 671 24.01 -9.97 -0.96
N PHE A 672 24.47 -8.76 -0.64
CA PHE A 672 25.76 -8.26 -1.09
C PHE A 672 26.62 -7.80 0.08
N VAL A 673 27.92 -7.95 -0.05
CA VAL A 673 28.91 -7.41 0.90
C VAL A 673 29.89 -6.55 0.15
N LEU A 674 30.00 -5.29 0.57
CA LEU A 674 31.03 -4.39 0.10
C LEU A 674 32.25 -4.52 1.01
N THR A 675 33.41 -4.77 0.41
CA THR A 675 34.70 -4.78 1.13
C THR A 675 35.68 -3.82 0.47
N ALA A 676 36.52 -3.17 1.28
CA ALA A 676 37.50 -2.20 0.79
C ALA A 676 38.76 -2.19 1.64
N TYR A 677 39.85 -1.67 1.07
CA TYR A 677 41.07 -1.37 1.81
C TYR A 677 41.00 0.10 2.28
N PRO A 678 41.04 0.37 3.61
CA PRO A 678 40.88 1.73 4.15
C PRO A 678 41.87 2.75 3.58
N HIS A 679 43.12 2.33 3.33
CA HIS A 679 44.14 3.15 2.68
C HIS A 679 45.06 2.29 1.80
N LEU A 680 45.82 2.93 0.91
CA LEU A 680 46.71 2.25 -0.04
C LEU A 680 47.66 1.22 0.60
N LEU A 681 48.11 1.47 1.83
CA LEU A 681 49.04 0.63 2.59
C LEU A 681 48.36 -0.38 3.53
N SER A 682 47.03 -0.52 3.48
CA SER A 682 46.31 -1.43 4.39
C SER A 682 46.72 -2.88 4.12
N SER A 683 47.05 -3.61 5.18
CA SER A 683 47.44 -5.03 5.09
C SER A 683 46.26 -5.98 4.87
N SER A 684 45.04 -5.53 5.14
CA SER A 684 43.80 -6.29 4.95
C SER A 684 42.65 -5.38 4.50
N ALA A 685 41.66 -5.98 3.83
CA ALA A 685 40.38 -5.32 3.57
C ALA A 685 39.43 -5.45 4.77
N GLU A 686 38.46 -4.54 4.83
CA GLU A 686 37.39 -4.49 5.83
C GLU A 686 36.03 -4.57 5.14
N VAL A 687 35.02 -5.06 5.85
CA VAL A 687 33.62 -5.01 5.41
C VAL A 687 33.09 -3.59 5.66
N LEU A 688 32.64 -2.93 4.61
CA LEU A 688 32.11 -1.57 4.68
C LEU A 688 30.60 -1.54 4.83
N ASP A 689 29.89 -2.37 4.07
CA ASP A 689 28.43 -2.31 4.00
C ASP A 689 27.84 -3.66 3.56
N ILE A 690 26.57 -3.87 3.88
CA ILE A 690 25.81 -5.07 3.54
C ILE A 690 24.48 -4.66 2.94
N TRP A 691 24.18 -5.22 1.77
CA TRP A 691 22.98 -4.91 1.01
C TRP A 691 22.12 -6.14 0.79
N MET A 692 20.84 -5.94 0.50
CA MET A 692 19.90 -7.03 0.22
C MET A 692 18.93 -6.69 -0.90
N ALA A 693 18.65 -7.69 -1.74
CA ALA A 693 17.58 -7.65 -2.72
C ALA A 693 16.26 -8.07 -2.07
N HIS A 694 15.20 -7.30 -2.30
CA HIS A 694 13.92 -7.46 -1.60
C HIS A 694 12.84 -8.17 -2.41
N ALA A 695 12.89 -8.12 -3.74
CA ALA A 695 11.89 -8.75 -4.60
C ALA A 695 12.49 -9.56 -5.75
N ASP A 696 11.74 -10.56 -6.18
CA ASP A 696 12.10 -11.36 -7.36
C ASP A 696 11.99 -10.52 -8.64
N GLY A 697 13.07 -10.52 -9.42
CA GLY A 697 13.15 -9.75 -10.66
C GLY A 697 13.65 -8.32 -10.47
N ASP A 698 14.12 -7.96 -9.28
CA ASP A 698 14.93 -6.76 -9.08
C ASP A 698 16.21 -6.82 -9.92
N LEU A 699 16.77 -5.65 -10.21
CA LEU A 699 17.99 -5.50 -10.99
C LEU A 699 19.04 -4.75 -10.18
N LEU A 700 20.27 -5.28 -10.13
CA LEU A 700 21.46 -4.51 -9.76
C LEU A 700 22.25 -4.21 -11.02
N GLU A 701 22.36 -2.94 -11.36
CA GLU A 701 23.11 -2.47 -12.53
C GLU A 701 24.43 -1.87 -12.05
N ILE A 702 25.55 -2.35 -12.60
CA ILE A 702 26.89 -1.86 -12.29
C ILE A 702 27.50 -1.27 -13.56
N HIS A 703 27.93 -0.03 -13.46
CA HIS A 703 28.43 0.76 -14.57
C HIS A 703 29.76 1.39 -14.23
N SER A 704 30.82 0.92 -14.87
CA SER A 704 32.17 1.40 -14.61
C SER A 704 32.52 2.59 -15.51
N THR A 705 33.23 3.58 -14.96
CA THR A 705 33.65 4.82 -15.62
C THR A 705 35.06 5.20 -15.18
N HIS A 706 35.78 5.92 -16.05
CA HIS A 706 37.12 6.42 -15.73
C HIS A 706 37.09 7.64 -14.80
N ASP A 707 35.98 8.38 -14.82
CA ASP A 707 35.84 9.63 -14.08
C ASP A 707 34.98 9.41 -12.83
N PRO A 708 35.51 9.61 -11.60
CA PRO A 708 34.71 9.56 -10.38
C PRO A 708 33.62 10.64 -10.35
N GLY A 709 33.79 11.77 -11.04
CA GLY A 709 32.80 12.85 -11.10
C GLY A 709 31.45 12.42 -11.69
N HIS A 710 31.42 11.34 -12.47
CA HIS A 710 30.19 10.81 -13.06
C HIS A 710 29.32 10.03 -12.05
N VAL A 711 29.92 9.46 -11.00
CA VAL A 711 29.22 8.54 -10.09
C VAL A 711 28.78 9.26 -8.82
N ALA A 712 27.68 8.81 -8.22
CA ALA A 712 27.18 9.32 -6.94
C ALA A 712 26.64 8.18 -6.07
N GLY A 713 26.83 8.27 -4.75
CA GLY A 713 26.31 7.33 -3.76
C GLY A 713 25.44 7.99 -2.70
N ILE A 714 24.35 7.31 -2.32
CA ILE A 714 23.45 7.76 -1.24
C ILE A 714 24.16 7.62 0.10
N SER A 715 24.82 6.49 0.35
CA SER A 715 25.56 6.26 1.60
C SER A 715 26.73 7.22 1.78
N ASP A 716 27.31 7.71 0.68
CA ASP A 716 28.38 8.70 0.69
C ASP A 716 27.86 10.16 0.77
N ASN A 717 26.54 10.36 0.74
CA ASN A 717 25.87 11.68 0.77
C ASN A 717 26.32 12.61 -0.38
N ASP A 718 26.50 12.06 -1.58
CA ASP A 718 26.96 12.81 -2.75
C ASP A 718 25.85 13.70 -3.35
N PRO A 719 26.21 14.86 -3.95
CA PRO A 719 25.26 15.70 -4.70
C PRO A 719 24.56 14.92 -5.83
N GLY A 720 23.23 15.02 -5.90
CA GLY A 720 22.45 14.36 -6.95
C GLY A 720 22.30 12.84 -6.80
N ALA A 721 22.75 12.25 -5.69
CA ALA A 721 22.61 10.81 -5.44
C ALA A 721 21.16 10.30 -5.36
N TYR A 722 20.20 11.19 -5.09
CA TYR A 722 18.76 10.85 -5.08
C TYR A 722 18.09 10.98 -6.46
N GLU A 723 18.78 11.52 -7.46
CA GLU A 723 18.23 11.65 -8.81
C GLU A 723 18.33 10.32 -9.55
N ASP A 724 17.28 9.93 -10.28
CA ASP A 724 17.33 8.73 -11.10
C ASP A 724 18.18 8.99 -12.36
N PRO A 725 19.31 8.26 -12.55
CA PRO A 725 20.15 8.45 -13.73
C PRO A 725 19.49 7.97 -15.02
N VAL A 726 18.50 7.06 -14.95
CA VAL A 726 17.77 6.51 -16.11
C VAL A 726 16.30 6.27 -15.74
N PRO A 727 15.47 7.33 -15.67
CA PRO A 727 14.07 7.22 -15.27
C PRO A 727 13.18 6.57 -16.35
N PHE A 728 13.62 6.59 -17.61
CA PHE A 728 12.86 6.08 -18.75
C PHE A 728 13.69 5.16 -19.63
N LEU A 729 13.02 4.17 -20.23
CA LEU A 729 13.59 3.17 -21.14
C LEU A 729 13.26 3.47 -22.61
N ASP A 730 12.84 4.69 -22.92
CA ASP A 730 12.52 5.19 -24.25
C ASP A 730 12.91 6.68 -24.37
N ARG A 731 13.06 7.17 -25.61
CA ARG A 731 13.48 8.56 -25.87
C ARG A 731 12.37 9.59 -25.66
N ASP A 732 11.13 9.13 -25.64
CA ASP A 732 9.96 10.00 -25.52
C ASP A 732 9.54 10.20 -24.04
N GLY A 733 10.21 9.51 -23.11
CA GLY A 733 9.95 9.62 -21.67
C GLY A 733 8.62 9.03 -21.24
N THR A 734 8.12 8.02 -21.97
CA THR A 734 6.80 7.43 -21.73
C THR A 734 6.88 6.09 -21.00
N VAL A 735 7.98 5.37 -21.14
CA VAL A 735 8.17 4.04 -20.56
C VAL A 735 9.09 4.13 -19.36
N ARG A 736 8.50 4.11 -18.16
CA ARG A 736 9.27 4.16 -16.91
C ARG A 736 10.20 2.95 -16.76
N ASN A 737 11.39 3.21 -16.25
CA ASN A 737 12.27 2.18 -15.75
C ASN A 737 11.79 1.67 -14.37
N GLY A 738 12.42 0.61 -13.85
CA GLY A 738 12.20 0.17 -12.46
C GLY A 738 12.53 1.29 -11.46
N MET A 739 11.79 1.33 -10.34
CA MET A 739 11.95 2.33 -9.30
C MET A 739 13.35 2.23 -8.69
N LEU A 740 14.06 3.36 -8.63
CA LEU A 740 15.39 3.44 -8.01
C LEU A 740 15.25 3.33 -6.47
N HIS A 741 15.70 2.22 -5.91
CA HIS A 741 15.65 1.92 -4.47
C HIS A 741 17.05 1.79 -3.83
N GLY A 742 18.08 2.07 -4.60
CA GLY A 742 19.46 2.17 -4.14
C GLY A 742 20.32 2.76 -5.23
N ARG A 743 21.24 3.64 -4.85
CA ARG A 743 22.22 4.25 -5.75
C ARG A 743 23.50 4.44 -4.97
N GLU A 744 24.51 3.63 -5.26
CA GLU A 744 25.78 3.63 -4.55
C GLU A 744 26.94 3.76 -5.53
N ARG A 745 28.13 4.06 -5.02
CA ARG A 745 29.36 4.06 -5.83
C ARG A 745 30.43 3.15 -5.26
N LEU A 746 31.15 2.51 -6.17
CA LEU A 746 32.39 1.79 -5.87
C LEU A 746 33.57 2.62 -6.37
N VAL A 747 34.65 2.63 -5.61
CA VAL A 747 35.94 3.19 -6.03
C VAL A 747 36.88 2.08 -6.46
N ALA A 748 37.92 2.44 -7.22
CA ALA A 748 38.93 1.47 -7.62
C ALA A 748 39.52 0.77 -6.38
N GLY A 749 39.56 -0.56 -6.41
CA GLY A 749 40.02 -1.41 -5.31
C GLY A 749 38.91 -2.00 -4.44
N ASP A 750 37.69 -1.50 -4.53
CA ASP A 750 36.54 -2.11 -3.84
C ASP A 750 36.22 -3.49 -4.40
N ARG A 751 35.69 -4.36 -3.53
CA ARG A 751 35.11 -5.64 -3.94
C ARG A 751 33.68 -5.78 -3.46
N LEU A 752 32.80 -6.13 -4.40
CA LEU A 752 31.40 -6.42 -4.15
C LEU A 752 31.17 -7.93 -4.26
N ILE A 753 30.78 -8.56 -3.16
CA ILE A 753 30.43 -9.97 -3.09
C ILE A 753 28.93 -10.10 -3.31
N TRP A 754 28.48 -10.89 -4.26
CA TRP A 754 27.09 -11.29 -4.45
C TRP A 754 26.88 -12.71 -3.91
N PHE A 755 25.95 -12.87 -2.98
CA PHE A 755 25.72 -14.09 -2.22
C PHE A 755 24.28 -14.61 -2.38
N SER A 756 24.14 -15.92 -2.53
CA SER A 756 22.86 -16.64 -2.50
C SER A 756 23.00 -17.97 -1.76
N ASP A 757 22.02 -18.27 -0.91
CA ASP A 757 21.87 -19.51 -0.14
C ASP A 757 20.53 -20.21 -0.42
N GLU A 758 19.91 -19.92 -1.57
CA GLU A 758 18.57 -20.41 -1.93
C GLU A 758 18.45 -21.93 -2.04
N GLU A 759 19.53 -22.62 -2.44
CA GLU A 759 19.57 -24.09 -2.51
C GLU A 759 19.88 -24.73 -1.14
N GLY A 760 20.11 -23.92 -0.10
CA GLY A 760 20.40 -24.30 1.26
C GLY A 760 21.77 -23.79 1.75
N PRO A 761 22.04 -23.83 3.07
CA PRO A 761 23.28 -23.31 3.65
C PRO A 761 24.55 -24.01 3.15
N THR A 762 24.43 -25.28 2.75
CA THR A 762 25.53 -26.11 2.24
C THR A 762 25.90 -25.83 0.79
N ASP A 763 24.95 -25.28 0.04
CA ASP A 763 25.08 -24.98 -1.39
C ASP A 763 25.17 -23.47 -1.64
N ALA A 764 25.50 -22.72 -0.58
CA ALA A 764 25.68 -21.28 -0.63
C ALA A 764 26.76 -20.90 -1.65
N ARG A 765 26.43 -19.92 -2.49
CA ARG A 765 27.26 -19.48 -3.61
C ARG A 765 27.62 -18.02 -3.45
N GLY A 766 28.90 -17.72 -3.61
CA GLY A 766 29.42 -16.35 -3.65
C GLY A 766 30.14 -16.06 -4.97
N VAL A 767 29.89 -14.88 -5.52
CA VAL A 767 30.56 -14.33 -6.70
C VAL A 767 31.17 -12.99 -6.30
N VAL A 768 32.43 -12.71 -6.66
CA VAL A 768 33.10 -11.46 -6.28
C VAL A 768 33.46 -10.62 -7.51
N PHE A 769 33.06 -9.35 -7.47
CA PHE A 769 33.43 -8.33 -8.44
C PHE A 769 34.50 -7.41 -7.84
N GLU A 770 35.57 -7.12 -8.56
CA GLU A 770 36.60 -6.14 -8.16
C GLU A 770 36.53 -4.91 -9.06
N ALA A 771 36.30 -3.74 -8.47
CA ALA A 771 36.27 -2.47 -9.17
C ALA A 771 37.70 -2.08 -9.58
N ASN A 772 38.01 -2.11 -10.88
CA ASN A 772 39.27 -1.56 -11.39
C ASN A 772 39.15 -0.05 -11.70
N ALA A 773 37.95 0.51 -11.63
CA ALA A 773 37.60 1.89 -11.90
C ALA A 773 36.38 2.31 -11.06
N SER A 774 36.03 3.60 -11.08
CA SER A 774 34.83 4.09 -10.40
C SER A 774 33.57 3.43 -10.98
N CYS A 775 32.66 2.95 -10.14
CA CYS A 775 31.43 2.31 -10.61
C CYS A 775 30.20 2.99 -10.01
N GLN A 776 29.20 3.30 -10.85
CA GLN A 776 27.85 3.59 -10.40
C GLN A 776 27.12 2.25 -10.22
N VAL A 777 26.55 2.02 -9.04
CA VAL A 777 25.68 0.90 -8.73
C VAL A 777 24.26 1.44 -8.57
N THR A 778 23.29 0.87 -9.29
CA THR A 778 21.87 1.20 -9.14
C THR A 778 21.05 -0.04 -8.91
N TYR A 779 20.22 0.00 -7.86
CA TYR A 779 19.27 -1.05 -7.52
C TYR A 779 17.86 -0.61 -7.91
N ARG A 780 17.22 -1.41 -8.77
CA ARG A 780 15.91 -1.13 -9.33
C ARG A 780 14.92 -2.23 -9.01
N THR A 781 13.71 -1.83 -8.61
CA THR A 781 12.61 -2.75 -8.33
C THR A 781 11.36 -2.36 -9.09
N SER A 782 10.62 -3.35 -9.59
CA SER A 782 9.26 -3.17 -10.10
C SER A 782 8.18 -3.48 -9.05
N ALA A 783 8.57 -4.01 -7.90
CA ALA A 783 7.70 -4.49 -6.85
C ALA A 783 8.29 -4.14 -5.46
N PRO A 784 8.32 -2.84 -5.11
CA PRO A 784 8.97 -2.37 -3.89
C PRO A 784 8.35 -3.01 -2.65
N GLN A 785 9.17 -3.73 -1.88
CA GLN A 785 8.76 -4.26 -0.57
C GLN A 785 8.80 -3.15 0.47
N ARG A 786 8.01 -3.28 1.54
CA ARG A 786 7.97 -2.32 2.65
C ARG A 786 8.35 -3.03 3.95
N GLY A 787 9.14 -2.35 4.77
CA GLY A 787 9.49 -2.84 6.10
C GLY A 787 8.31 -2.71 7.08
N PRO A 788 8.48 -3.16 8.33
CA PRO A 788 7.43 -3.15 9.35
C PRO A 788 6.81 -1.77 9.65
N LEU A 789 7.52 -0.69 9.32
CA LEU A 789 7.08 0.70 9.50
C LEU A 789 6.40 1.30 8.25
N GLY A 790 6.11 0.48 7.23
CA GLY A 790 5.52 0.92 5.97
C GLY A 790 6.47 1.71 5.05
N ILE A 791 7.72 1.88 5.46
CA ILE A 791 8.78 2.53 4.67
C ILE A 791 9.28 1.54 3.62
N PRO A 792 9.41 1.93 2.34
CA PRO A 792 9.97 1.05 1.32
C PRO A 792 11.36 0.58 1.70
N LEU A 793 11.62 -0.71 1.56
CA LEU A 793 12.94 -1.29 1.81
C LEU A 793 13.89 -0.82 0.71
N LEU A 794 15.02 -0.23 1.15
CA LEU A 794 16.12 0.18 0.31
C LEU A 794 17.16 -0.92 0.24
N LEU A 795 18.06 -0.83 -0.74
CA LEU A 795 19.18 -1.76 -0.92
C LEU A 795 19.98 -1.98 0.39
N ASN A 796 20.18 -0.92 1.18
CA ASN A 796 21.02 -0.92 2.39
C ASN A 796 20.24 -1.31 3.67
N ASN A 797 19.04 -1.86 3.53
CA ASN A 797 18.20 -2.27 4.66
C ASN A 797 18.04 -3.82 4.70
N PRO A 798 19.05 -4.59 5.12
CA PRO A 798 18.90 -6.04 5.26
C PRO A 798 17.84 -6.37 6.31
N ASP A 799 16.89 -7.25 5.98
CA ASP A 799 15.78 -7.66 6.86
C ASP A 799 15.87 -9.13 7.33
N ARG A 800 17.03 -9.75 7.09
CA ARG A 800 17.37 -11.12 7.52
C ARG A 800 18.73 -11.18 8.22
N ASP A 801 18.90 -12.19 9.07
CA ASP A 801 20.19 -12.48 9.71
C ASP A 801 21.23 -12.95 8.67
N LEU A 802 22.51 -12.65 8.94
CA LEU A 802 23.62 -13.01 8.06
C LEU A 802 23.99 -14.49 8.21
N PRO A 803 23.95 -15.30 7.14
CA PRO A 803 24.27 -16.73 7.24
C PRO A 803 25.75 -17.00 7.51
N ASP A 804 26.08 -18.04 8.29
CA ASP A 804 27.47 -18.44 8.58
C ASP A 804 28.29 -18.71 7.29
N ALA A 805 27.65 -19.29 6.27
CA ALA A 805 28.28 -19.56 4.97
C ALA A 805 28.75 -18.27 4.28
N MET A 806 28.05 -17.16 4.47
CA MET A 806 28.46 -15.84 3.99
C MET A 806 29.73 -15.36 4.69
N GLY A 807 29.82 -15.56 6.01
CA GLY A 807 31.02 -15.24 6.79
C GLY A 807 32.27 -16.02 6.34
N ALA A 808 32.11 -17.27 5.91
CA ALA A 808 33.19 -18.06 5.32
C ALA A 808 33.66 -17.47 3.97
N LEU A 809 32.73 -17.14 3.07
CA LEU A 809 33.05 -16.55 1.77
C LEU A 809 33.68 -15.15 1.89
N VAL A 810 33.24 -14.35 2.86
CA VAL A 810 33.89 -13.07 3.16
C VAL A 810 35.36 -13.30 3.56
N LYS A 811 35.65 -14.28 4.43
CA LYS A 811 37.03 -14.62 4.80
C LYS A 811 37.86 -15.05 3.59
N ASP A 812 37.29 -15.84 2.68
CA ASP A 812 37.97 -16.23 1.44
C ASP A 812 38.31 -15.03 0.56
N VAL A 813 37.39 -14.07 0.43
CA VAL A 813 37.61 -12.82 -0.33
C VAL A 813 38.65 -11.92 0.33
N LEU A 814 38.67 -11.83 1.65
CA LEU A 814 39.68 -11.09 2.40
C LEU A 814 41.08 -11.73 2.29
N ALA A 815 41.15 -13.04 2.04
CA ALA A 815 42.41 -13.76 1.80
C ALA A 815 42.92 -13.68 0.35
N LEU A 816 42.13 -13.16 -0.60
CA LEU A 816 42.58 -12.93 -1.97
C LEU A 816 43.66 -11.85 -2.01
N ARG A 817 44.56 -11.93 -3.00
CA ARG A 817 45.64 -10.95 -3.21
C ARG A 817 45.07 -9.52 -3.25
N PRO A 818 45.72 -8.51 -2.66
CA PRO A 818 45.24 -7.13 -2.72
C PRO A 818 44.98 -6.64 -4.17
N PRO A 819 43.98 -5.76 -4.36
CA PRO A 819 43.72 -5.11 -5.63
C PRO A 819 44.96 -4.40 -6.18
N ARG A 820 45.10 -4.37 -7.51
CA ARG A 820 46.20 -3.65 -8.17
C ARG A 820 45.96 -2.15 -8.29
N THR A 821 44.72 -1.73 -8.10
CA THR A 821 44.23 -0.36 -8.20
C THR A 821 43.56 0.00 -6.89
N TRP A 822 43.76 1.22 -6.42
CA TRP A 822 43.14 1.74 -5.22
C TRP A 822 42.87 3.23 -5.40
N ALA A 823 41.72 3.70 -4.95
CA ALA A 823 41.38 5.11 -4.85
C ALA A 823 40.72 5.40 -3.49
N PRO A 824 40.93 6.59 -2.91
CA PRO A 824 40.26 6.97 -1.69
C PRO A 824 38.75 7.08 -1.91
N ARG A 825 37.95 6.64 -0.94
CA ARG A 825 36.48 6.73 -1.01
C ARG A 825 35.98 8.18 -0.94
N ASN A 826 36.65 9.02 -0.15
CA ASN A 826 36.35 10.45 -0.02
C ASN A 826 37.53 11.27 -0.55
N PRO A 827 37.74 11.30 -1.88
CA PRO A 827 38.83 12.06 -2.48
C PRO A 827 38.70 13.55 -2.17
N GLN A 828 39.81 14.20 -1.85
CA GLN A 828 39.90 15.66 -1.76
C GLN A 828 40.66 16.18 -2.98
N GLU A 829 40.17 17.25 -3.60
CA GLU A 829 40.87 17.94 -4.71
C GLU A 829 42.26 18.41 -4.28
N GLU A 830 42.40 18.84 -3.02
CA GLU A 830 43.65 19.30 -2.41
C GLU A 830 44.75 18.22 -2.39
N ASP A 831 44.35 16.93 -2.36
CA ASP A 831 45.25 15.77 -2.37
C ASP A 831 45.55 15.29 -3.81
N GLY A 832 45.09 16.02 -4.83
CA GLY A 832 45.28 15.69 -6.24
C GLY A 832 44.35 14.59 -6.77
N TRP A 833 43.28 14.27 -6.04
CA TRP A 833 42.28 13.28 -6.45
C TRP A 833 41.05 13.96 -7.07
N ALA A 834 40.51 13.35 -8.14
CA ALA A 834 39.25 13.77 -8.71
C ALA A 834 38.09 13.44 -7.76
N VAL A 835 37.19 14.40 -7.55
CA VAL A 835 36.08 14.30 -6.60
C VAL A 835 34.86 13.66 -7.25
N ALA A 836 34.17 12.80 -6.50
CA ALA A 836 32.95 12.14 -6.96
C ALA A 836 31.78 13.13 -7.16
N ALA A 837 30.82 12.76 -8.00
CA ALA A 837 29.57 13.51 -8.20
C ALA A 837 29.73 14.99 -8.61
N THR A 838 30.79 15.32 -9.33
CA THR A 838 31.07 16.67 -9.83
C THR A 838 30.59 16.92 -11.26
N ASP A 839 30.40 15.86 -12.05
CA ASP A 839 29.98 15.93 -13.46
C ASP A 839 28.83 14.94 -13.75
N PRO A 840 27.58 15.28 -13.35
CA PRO A 840 26.44 14.41 -13.53
C PRO A 840 26.18 14.13 -15.02
N GLN A 841 26.15 12.85 -15.38
CA GLN A 841 26.00 12.42 -16.76
C GLN A 841 24.54 12.25 -17.17
N PRO A 842 24.19 12.53 -18.44
CA PRO A 842 22.82 12.39 -18.93
C PRO A 842 22.40 10.91 -19.05
N PRO A 843 21.09 10.60 -19.15
CA PRO A 843 20.59 9.23 -19.19
C PRO A 843 21.20 8.35 -20.27
N GLU A 844 21.52 8.90 -21.45
CA GLU A 844 22.19 8.19 -22.53
C GLU A 844 23.61 7.69 -22.19
N HIS A 845 24.29 8.30 -21.22
CA HIS A 845 25.55 7.77 -20.70
C HIS A 845 25.33 6.41 -20.03
N TRP A 846 24.29 6.33 -19.20
CA TRP A 846 23.93 5.14 -18.43
C TRP A 846 23.13 4.12 -19.26
N LEU A 847 22.37 4.58 -20.27
CA LEU A 847 21.64 3.73 -21.21
C LEU A 847 21.87 4.20 -22.67
N PRO A 848 22.98 3.80 -23.33
CA PRO A 848 23.39 4.22 -24.67
C PRO A 848 22.36 3.95 -25.75
N GLN A 849 21.42 3.04 -25.51
CA GLN A 849 20.30 2.80 -26.38
C GLN A 849 19.46 4.07 -26.57
N LEU A 850 19.45 5.00 -25.61
CA LEU A 850 18.80 6.30 -25.71
C LEU A 850 19.49 7.26 -26.71
N GLU A 851 20.77 7.06 -27.05
CA GLU A 851 21.47 7.92 -28.02
C GLU A 851 20.80 7.89 -29.39
N ARG A 852 20.64 9.07 -30.02
CA ARG A 852 20.15 9.17 -31.41
C ARG A 852 21.31 8.98 -32.38
N ARG A 853 21.30 7.89 -33.16
CA ARG A 853 22.36 7.63 -34.17
C ARG A 853 22.20 8.58 -35.37
N ARG A 854 23.32 9.08 -35.92
CA ARG A 854 23.36 10.02 -37.07
C ARG A 854 22.55 9.60 -38.31
N LYS A 855 22.22 8.31 -38.48
CA LYS A 855 21.38 7.82 -39.60
C LYS A 855 19.89 8.16 -39.43
N ASP A 856 19.40 8.32 -38.20
CA ASP A 856 17.98 8.58 -37.94
C ASP A 856 17.61 10.06 -38.15
N VAL A 857 18.56 10.97 -37.91
CA VAL A 857 18.42 12.43 -38.18
C VAL A 857 18.14 12.74 -39.67
N ARG A 858 18.52 11.85 -40.60
CA ARG A 858 18.22 12.01 -42.03
C ARG A 858 16.84 11.49 -42.44
N ARG A 859 16.19 10.63 -41.63
CA ARG A 859 14.85 10.09 -41.90
C ARG A 859 13.72 10.94 -41.30
N ASP A 860 14.02 11.73 -40.26
CA ASP A 860 13.05 12.58 -39.56
C ASP A 860 13.00 14.05 -40.08
N ARG A 861 13.56 14.36 -41.24
CA ARG A 861 13.21 15.61 -41.94
C ARG A 861 11.94 15.37 -42.77
N PRO A 862 10.93 16.25 -42.67
CA PRO A 862 9.64 16.07 -43.33
C PRO A 862 9.75 15.97 -44.85
#